data_AF-A0A8S3WUP8-F1
#
_entry.id   AF-A0A8S3WUP8-F1
#
_cell.length_a   1.000
_cell.length_b   1.000
_cell.length_c   1.000
_cell.angle_alpha   90.00
_cell.angle_beta   90.00
_cell.angle_gamma   90.00
#
_symmetry.space_group_name_H-M   'P 1'
#
loop_
_entity.id
_entity.type
_entity.pdbx_description
1 polymer ?
#
loop_
_entity_poly.entity_id
_entity_poly.type
_entity_poly.pdbx_seq_one_letter_code
_entity_poly.pdbx_strand_id
1 'polypeptide(L)'
;MNLMRKLRGASGSTSSETSESFNSSSHVQLGLMHLKKLFAEYTHPSQSLTESEKDDKLYNMLPLFCKEKLNLFNRKKDVNNDKVFGTSPSSEMNEKFWDILSFCQQVSKLMVSEIRKRASNQSTVAASCAIAKFLEIENSEESSNGWMLLSTLNLLAAGDQSLIQVMTTAAIPSTLVKCLYLFFDLPEIPEAEADVQDENSDFTPRERRILLQKIFVQVLVRLCSHPFPCEELARKDDLSLLFSAITSWCAPYNIMWRKSAAEVLMTLSRHGLTQSVVQYIHNKGCVALCIENMQRIPELTPLEVVEMFVAVFCFLKDSSEVSQLLLDDFRSCQGYLFLSEFLLKHERQDIPDYLTSGLEEERVSGTEAKAALRNLVLMISSLCACGFSELRPTRANTELFQLQGFVLPQPSTPGQAVRNVQAFQVLQSVFIKSTSPALCCTILDAISSVYHADNANYFILENQNTLSQFSEKIYTKNAEIQEKFFELLEFIVFQLNFVPCKELISLSLLLKANKSRSCSILCMKTLLNILKHNTIFKDVYREVGMLEVFVTCLSRYAAFLKDKQILEEEKNKKDVVETTSSESPVAPERRKRLSSKQDSLIKDPNSDAEEEELGALVMEGLTALLNGNTNNCNVFRDCGGAKCVHGMVVHESCRSKALGVIRELIVSGSGEEDMSALLCGMHAAPNDALLLKLHILKALLTCLRDSHRTRTIFRKVSGFVYVTSVLASLEGKLKSDEFMDRDMLQLIHIVFYTISTAMRFEPANAKFFHHEICMTTLCETIRLLGCFTNDTELLHDTESGDPELYEVFHEIFTGNMLEMTNPEKVPVVFVHACIVLRLLYDVALDSFDKPTFCGSLNVKSPSLTRQSSAINETKPAGRAAPLNLSVGSPSGEAWVVHSGVVIVLAKLLPALPRPHEHENYARAIRDYLAHVLKSLVRR
;
A
#
# COMPACT_ATOMS: atom_id res chain seq x y z
N MET A 1 9.23 -40.44 -22.03
CA MET A 1 8.80 -41.80 -21.62
C MET A 1 8.85 -42.83 -22.75
N ASN A 2 8.57 -42.48 -24.00
CA ASN A 2 8.63 -43.43 -25.14
C ASN A 2 10.05 -43.98 -25.43
N LEU A 3 11.10 -43.17 -25.23
CA LEU A 3 12.50 -43.60 -25.44
C LEU A 3 13.00 -44.64 -24.41
N MET A 4 12.62 -44.48 -23.13
CA MET A 4 12.89 -45.50 -22.10
C MET A 4 12.01 -46.75 -22.26
N ARG A 5 10.87 -46.63 -22.96
CA ARG A 5 10.04 -47.78 -23.36
C ARG A 5 10.66 -48.55 -24.52
N LYS A 6 11.29 -47.87 -25.50
CA LYS A 6 12.10 -48.49 -26.57
C LYS A 6 13.31 -49.25 -26.01
N LEU A 7 14.07 -48.66 -25.08
CA LEU A 7 15.14 -49.35 -24.32
C LEU A 7 14.65 -50.59 -23.55
N ARG A 8 13.38 -50.60 -23.13
CA ARG A 8 12.75 -51.77 -22.47
C ARG A 8 12.11 -52.76 -23.45
N GLY A 9 11.96 -52.40 -24.72
CA GLY A 9 11.08 -53.08 -25.68
C GLY A 9 11.79 -54.07 -26.62
N ALA A 10 13.12 -54.07 -26.70
CA ALA A 10 13.86 -54.94 -27.64
C ALA A 10 13.96 -56.42 -27.22
N SER A 11 13.33 -56.84 -26.11
CA SER A 11 13.31 -58.23 -25.64
C SER A 11 11.90 -58.86 -25.61
N GLY A 12 10.94 -58.31 -26.34
CA GLY A 12 9.58 -58.83 -26.40
C GLY A 12 9.17 -59.30 -27.79
N SER A 13 9.66 -60.45 -28.25
CA SER A 13 8.95 -61.20 -29.28
C SER A 13 7.70 -61.82 -28.68
N THR A 14 6.57 -61.56 -29.34
CA THR A 14 5.23 -62.07 -29.01
C THR A 14 5.18 -63.60 -28.93
N SER A 15 5.04 -64.15 -27.72
CA SER A 15 4.34 -65.43 -27.49
C SER A 15 4.05 -65.67 -26.00
N SER A 16 2.75 -65.77 -25.69
CA SER A 16 2.11 -66.50 -24.58
C SER A 16 2.68 -66.33 -23.15
N GLU A 17 1.93 -65.57 -22.35
CA GLU A 17 1.99 -65.57 -20.89
C GLU A 17 1.71 -66.96 -20.29
N THR A 18 2.18 -67.14 -19.04
CA THR A 18 1.99 -68.24 -18.08
C THR A 18 2.99 -69.41 -18.12
N SER A 19 4.19 -69.21 -17.52
CA SER A 19 4.92 -70.22 -16.68
C SER A 19 6.43 -69.93 -16.38
N GLU A 20 6.89 -68.70 -16.13
CA GLU A 20 8.34 -68.43 -15.95
C GLU A 20 8.79 -67.79 -14.61
N SER A 21 8.01 -67.88 -13.53
CA SER A 21 8.44 -67.28 -12.24
C SER A 21 9.48 -68.10 -11.45
N PHE A 22 9.73 -69.37 -11.79
CA PHE A 22 10.69 -70.24 -11.08
C PHE A 22 12.05 -70.44 -11.79
N ASN A 23 12.19 -70.15 -13.09
CA ASN A 23 13.42 -70.36 -13.87
C ASN A 23 14.39 -69.16 -13.92
N SER A 24 13.96 -67.96 -13.55
CA SER A 24 14.82 -66.77 -13.59
C SER A 24 15.87 -66.73 -12.47
N SER A 25 15.63 -67.42 -11.35
CA SER A 25 16.54 -67.49 -10.21
C SER A 25 17.80 -68.31 -10.48
N SER A 26 17.69 -69.41 -11.24
CA SER A 26 18.83 -70.25 -11.62
C SER A 26 19.71 -69.55 -12.65
N HIS A 27 19.09 -68.84 -13.60
CA HIS A 27 19.79 -68.14 -14.69
C HIS A 27 20.67 -66.97 -14.19
N VAL A 28 20.18 -66.21 -13.19
CA VAL A 28 20.93 -65.11 -12.55
C VAL A 28 22.11 -65.64 -11.71
N GLN A 29 21.91 -66.75 -11.02
CA GLN A 29 22.98 -67.38 -10.23
C GLN A 29 24.08 -67.96 -11.14
N LEU A 30 23.69 -68.55 -12.28
CA LEU A 30 24.62 -69.02 -13.33
C LEU A 30 25.39 -67.87 -13.97
N GLY A 31 24.75 -66.75 -14.30
CA GLY A 31 25.42 -65.57 -14.88
C GLY A 31 26.40 -64.90 -13.92
N LEU A 32 26.06 -64.79 -12.63
CA LEU A 32 26.99 -64.32 -11.60
C LEU A 32 28.17 -65.28 -11.38
N MET A 33 27.96 -66.60 -11.43
CA MET A 33 29.05 -67.58 -11.36
C MET A 33 29.98 -67.51 -12.59
N HIS A 34 29.40 -67.29 -13.77
CA HIS A 34 30.16 -67.07 -15.00
C HIS A 34 31.02 -65.79 -14.87
N LEU A 35 30.43 -64.68 -14.45
CA LEU A 35 31.14 -63.41 -14.26
C LEU A 35 32.29 -63.55 -13.23
N LYS A 36 32.04 -64.26 -12.12
CA LYS A 36 33.08 -64.58 -11.12
C LYS A 36 34.24 -65.36 -11.72
N LYS A 37 33.94 -66.39 -12.51
CA LYS A 37 34.96 -67.22 -13.16
C LYS A 37 35.82 -66.40 -14.12
N LEU A 38 35.17 -65.61 -14.99
CA LEU A 38 35.87 -64.72 -15.91
C LEU A 38 36.74 -63.70 -15.18
N PHE A 39 36.24 -63.11 -14.10
CA PHE A 39 37.01 -62.13 -13.32
C PHE A 39 38.18 -62.78 -12.55
N ALA A 40 38.02 -64.01 -12.05
CA ALA A 40 39.11 -64.78 -11.45
C ALA A 40 40.21 -65.11 -12.48
N GLU A 41 39.84 -65.50 -13.70
CA GLU A 41 40.79 -65.74 -14.80
C GLU A 41 41.48 -64.46 -15.30
N TYR A 42 40.85 -63.30 -15.11
CA TYR A 42 41.43 -61.99 -15.40
C TYR A 42 42.43 -61.54 -14.33
N THR A 43 42.11 -61.75 -13.05
CA THR A 43 42.97 -61.37 -11.91
C THR A 43 44.14 -62.32 -11.71
N HIS A 44 43.97 -63.60 -12.05
CA HIS A 44 45.00 -64.64 -11.97
C HIS A 44 45.19 -65.33 -13.33
N PRO A 45 45.77 -64.65 -14.32
CA PRO A 45 45.88 -65.21 -15.66
C PRO A 45 47.00 -66.27 -15.72
N SER A 46 46.74 -67.36 -16.44
CA SER A 46 47.71 -68.45 -16.65
C SER A 46 48.95 -68.04 -17.44
N GLN A 47 48.88 -66.91 -18.15
CA GLN A 47 49.94 -66.28 -18.95
C GLN A 47 49.87 -64.76 -18.78
N SER A 48 51.00 -64.05 -18.89
CA SER A 48 51.01 -62.58 -18.80
C SER A 48 50.19 -61.95 -19.92
N LEU A 49 49.03 -61.39 -19.59
CA LEU A 49 48.15 -60.70 -20.54
C LEU A 49 48.73 -59.33 -20.94
N THR A 50 48.70 -59.04 -22.24
CA THR A 50 48.95 -57.69 -22.78
C THR A 50 47.81 -56.73 -22.40
N GLU A 51 48.02 -55.41 -22.51
CA GLU A 51 46.97 -54.42 -22.20
C GLU A 51 45.72 -54.59 -23.08
N SER A 52 45.89 -54.86 -24.38
CA SER A 52 44.77 -55.10 -25.30
C SER A 52 43.95 -56.33 -24.90
N GLU A 53 44.60 -57.43 -24.52
CA GLU A 53 43.90 -58.66 -24.11
C GLU A 53 43.18 -58.50 -22.76
N LYS A 54 43.69 -57.62 -21.88
CA LYS A 54 43.02 -57.26 -20.63
C LYS A 54 41.75 -56.45 -20.91
N ASP A 55 41.82 -55.50 -21.83
CA ASP A 55 40.69 -54.66 -22.21
C ASP A 55 39.59 -55.51 -22.88
N ASP A 56 39.96 -56.40 -23.82
CA ASP A 56 39.01 -57.31 -24.50
C ASP A 56 38.31 -58.24 -23.51
N LYS A 57 39.04 -58.79 -22.53
CA LYS A 57 38.45 -59.61 -21.47
C LYS A 57 37.48 -58.81 -20.60
N LEU A 58 37.78 -57.55 -20.28
CA LEU A 58 36.87 -56.70 -19.52
C LEU A 58 35.62 -56.36 -20.34
N TYR A 59 35.74 -56.02 -21.62
CA TYR A 59 34.59 -55.73 -22.49
C TYR A 59 33.60 -56.90 -22.56
N ASN A 60 34.10 -58.14 -22.67
CA ASN A 60 33.27 -59.35 -22.66
C ASN A 60 32.52 -59.57 -21.33
N MET A 61 32.99 -58.99 -20.22
CA MET A 61 32.34 -59.08 -18.90
C MET A 61 31.24 -58.03 -18.69
N LEU A 62 31.28 -56.89 -19.39
CA LEU A 62 30.33 -55.78 -19.16
C LEU A 62 28.87 -56.15 -19.46
N PRO A 63 28.53 -56.82 -20.59
CA PRO A 63 27.16 -57.26 -20.87
C PRO A 63 26.61 -58.22 -19.83
N LEU A 64 27.43 -59.16 -19.36
CA LEU A 64 27.05 -60.08 -18.29
C LEU A 64 26.73 -59.32 -17.00
N PHE A 65 27.58 -58.36 -16.61
CA PHE A 65 27.34 -57.56 -15.40
C PHE A 65 26.08 -56.69 -15.51
N CYS A 66 25.89 -55.99 -16.63
CA CYS A 66 24.71 -55.14 -16.85
C CYS A 66 23.41 -55.95 -16.83
N LYS A 67 23.37 -57.09 -17.55
CA LYS A 67 22.20 -57.97 -17.63
C LYS A 67 21.82 -58.55 -16.27
N GLU A 68 22.79 -59.05 -15.53
CA GLU A 68 22.60 -59.59 -14.18
C GLU A 68 22.07 -58.53 -13.21
N LYS A 69 22.67 -57.33 -13.23
CA LYS A 69 22.25 -56.23 -12.35
C LYS A 69 20.86 -55.69 -12.70
N LEU A 70 20.53 -55.60 -13.98
CA LEU A 70 19.22 -55.15 -14.44
C LEU A 70 18.11 -56.14 -14.03
N ASN A 71 18.40 -57.45 -14.10
CA ASN A 71 17.50 -58.51 -13.65
C ASN A 71 17.28 -58.48 -12.13
N LEU A 72 18.33 -58.25 -11.34
CA LEU A 72 18.24 -58.01 -9.89
C LEU A 72 17.42 -56.75 -9.56
N PHE A 73 17.55 -55.69 -10.36
CA PHE A 73 16.80 -54.44 -10.19
C PHE A 73 15.31 -54.61 -10.52
N ASN A 74 14.96 -55.31 -11.61
CA ASN A 74 13.58 -55.53 -12.04
C ASN A 74 12.79 -56.42 -11.05
N ARG A 75 13.42 -57.42 -10.43
CA ARG A 75 12.78 -58.35 -9.48
C ARG A 75 12.19 -57.67 -8.22
N LYS A 76 12.74 -56.55 -7.77
CA LYS A 76 12.27 -55.84 -6.56
C LYS A 76 11.08 -54.91 -6.83
N LYS A 77 10.79 -54.60 -8.10
CA LYS A 77 9.67 -53.73 -8.49
C LYS A 77 8.33 -54.47 -8.50
N ASP A 78 8.34 -55.77 -8.74
CA ASP A 78 7.13 -56.62 -8.68
C ASP A 78 6.71 -56.99 -7.25
N VAL A 79 7.57 -56.72 -6.25
CA VAL A 79 7.31 -57.11 -4.85
C VAL A 79 6.80 -55.94 -4.00
N ASN A 80 7.14 -54.69 -4.32
CA ASN A 80 6.74 -53.52 -3.53
C ASN A 80 6.09 -52.43 -4.40
N ASN A 81 4.76 -52.46 -4.46
CA ASN A 81 3.97 -51.31 -4.89
C ASN A 81 3.86 -50.33 -3.72
N ASP A 82 4.93 -49.59 -3.41
CA ASP A 82 4.81 -48.31 -2.70
C ASP A 82 6.08 -47.44 -2.79
N LYS A 83 5.85 -46.14 -2.98
CA LYS A 83 6.86 -45.09 -3.08
C LYS A 83 7.52 -44.82 -1.72
N VAL A 84 8.77 -45.24 -1.50
CA VAL A 84 9.65 -44.67 -0.47
C VAL A 84 11.11 -44.69 -0.92
N PHE A 85 11.77 -43.54 -0.83
CA PHE A 85 13.23 -43.40 -0.85
C PHE A 85 13.81 -44.18 0.35
N GLY A 86 14.33 -45.39 0.12
CA GLY A 86 14.95 -46.21 1.16
C GLY A 86 15.87 -47.28 0.57
N THR A 87 17.17 -47.16 0.88
CA THR A 87 18.27 -48.15 0.76
C THR A 87 18.31 -49.09 -0.47
N SER A 88 19.33 -48.86 -1.31
CA SER A 88 19.50 -49.39 -2.68
C SER A 88 19.66 -50.93 -2.84
N PRO A 89 19.34 -51.47 -4.05
CA PRO A 89 19.59 -52.86 -4.50
C PRO A 89 21.06 -53.34 -4.52
N SER A 90 22.00 -52.49 -4.13
CA SER A 90 23.45 -52.71 -4.18
C SER A 90 23.99 -53.64 -3.10
N SER A 91 23.32 -53.72 -1.94
CA SER A 91 23.76 -54.58 -0.81
C SER A 91 23.77 -56.07 -1.15
N GLU A 92 22.74 -56.56 -1.87
CA GLU A 92 22.63 -57.99 -2.24
C GLU A 92 23.68 -58.42 -3.28
N MET A 93 24.16 -57.49 -4.11
CA MET A 93 25.24 -57.76 -5.06
C MET A 93 26.61 -57.72 -4.39
N ASN A 94 26.84 -56.79 -3.45
CA ASN A 94 28.06 -56.76 -2.65
C ASN A 94 28.23 -58.04 -1.83
N GLU A 95 27.14 -58.61 -1.32
CA GLU A 95 27.15 -59.91 -0.62
C GLU A 95 27.38 -61.10 -1.56
N LYS A 96 26.88 -61.05 -2.80
CA LYS A 96 26.96 -62.15 -3.77
C LYS A 96 28.21 -62.09 -4.65
N PHE A 97 28.85 -60.94 -4.85
CA PHE A 97 30.06 -60.74 -5.65
C PHE A 97 31.12 -60.01 -4.83
N TRP A 98 31.91 -60.76 -4.06
CA TRP A 98 32.90 -60.23 -3.11
C TRP A 98 34.03 -59.42 -3.78
N ASP A 99 34.31 -59.66 -5.06
CA ASP A 99 35.32 -58.96 -5.86
C ASP A 99 34.83 -57.64 -6.49
N ILE A 100 33.64 -57.16 -6.14
CA ILE A 100 33.02 -56.01 -6.80
C ILE A 100 33.85 -54.72 -6.74
N LEU A 101 34.61 -54.51 -5.66
CA LEU A 101 35.50 -53.36 -5.52
C LEU A 101 36.66 -53.42 -6.50
N SER A 102 37.30 -54.58 -6.63
CA SER A 102 38.37 -54.83 -7.60
C SER A 102 37.86 -54.71 -9.02
N PHE A 103 36.68 -55.27 -9.31
CA PHE A 103 36.02 -55.14 -10.62
C PHE A 103 35.73 -53.68 -10.94
N CYS A 104 35.14 -52.93 -10.00
CA CYS A 104 34.87 -51.50 -10.13
C CYS A 104 36.15 -50.70 -10.42
N GLN A 105 37.27 -51.06 -9.78
CA GLN A 105 38.56 -50.41 -10.01
C GLN A 105 39.05 -50.63 -11.44
N GLN A 106 38.95 -51.85 -11.97
CA GLN A 106 39.42 -52.17 -13.32
C GLN A 106 38.52 -51.54 -14.39
N VAL A 107 37.19 -51.60 -14.23
CA VAL A 107 36.22 -50.91 -15.10
C VAL A 107 36.45 -49.40 -15.10
N SER A 108 36.74 -48.81 -13.93
CA SER A 108 37.03 -47.38 -13.82
C SER A 108 38.34 -47.02 -14.53
N LYS A 109 39.41 -47.80 -14.35
CA LYS A 109 40.68 -47.59 -15.05
C LYS A 109 40.54 -47.71 -16.56
N LEU A 110 39.77 -48.70 -17.03
CA LEU A 110 39.47 -48.89 -18.45
C LEU A 110 38.80 -47.65 -19.03
N MET A 111 37.76 -47.12 -18.37
CA MET A 111 37.09 -45.88 -18.83
C MET A 111 38.04 -44.69 -18.92
N VAL A 112 38.87 -44.47 -17.88
CA VAL A 112 39.85 -43.37 -17.90
C VAL A 112 40.90 -43.55 -18.99
N SER A 113 41.37 -44.77 -19.22
CA SER A 113 42.33 -45.08 -20.28
C SER A 113 41.74 -44.82 -21.67
N GLU A 114 40.53 -45.29 -21.92
CA GLU A 114 39.87 -45.19 -23.23
C GLU A 114 39.50 -43.75 -23.60
N ILE A 115 39.05 -42.96 -22.61
CA ILE A 115 38.83 -41.52 -22.80
C ILE A 115 40.16 -40.81 -23.06
N ARG A 116 41.20 -41.10 -22.28
CA ARG A 116 42.52 -40.46 -22.46
C ARG A 116 43.14 -40.78 -23.82
N LYS A 117 43.02 -42.03 -24.28
CA LYS A 117 43.48 -42.47 -25.60
C LYS A 117 42.83 -41.68 -26.72
N ARG A 118 41.51 -41.45 -26.64
CA ARG A 118 40.74 -40.66 -27.62
C ARG A 118 40.99 -39.16 -27.52
N ALA A 119 41.28 -38.65 -26.32
CA ALA A 119 41.63 -37.24 -26.13
C ALA A 119 43.07 -36.89 -26.56
N SER A 120 43.97 -37.88 -26.66
CA SER A 120 45.38 -37.64 -26.95
C SER A 120 45.64 -37.24 -28.41
N ASN A 121 46.43 -36.18 -28.62
CA ASN A 121 46.92 -35.72 -29.93
C ASN A 121 45.86 -35.31 -30.95
N GLN A 122 44.71 -34.78 -30.50
CA GLN A 122 43.62 -34.31 -31.36
C GLN A 122 43.22 -32.87 -31.01
N SER A 123 42.60 -32.14 -31.94
CA SER A 123 41.93 -30.86 -31.63
C SER A 123 40.77 -31.10 -30.66
N THR A 124 40.30 -30.05 -29.96
CA THR A 124 39.21 -30.19 -28.98
C THR A 124 37.93 -30.75 -29.61
N VAL A 125 37.61 -30.33 -30.84
CA VAL A 125 36.49 -30.84 -31.64
C VAL A 125 36.68 -32.32 -32.03
N ALA A 126 37.88 -32.71 -32.48
CA ALA A 126 38.13 -34.11 -32.86
C ALA A 126 38.08 -35.04 -31.64
N ALA A 127 38.66 -34.60 -30.52
CA ALA A 127 38.60 -35.30 -29.24
C ALA A 127 37.16 -35.45 -28.73
N SER A 128 36.36 -34.38 -28.77
CA SER A 128 34.96 -34.42 -28.32
C SER A 128 34.12 -35.38 -29.18
N CYS A 129 34.27 -35.35 -30.50
CA CYS A 129 33.62 -36.26 -31.43
C CYS A 129 34.03 -37.72 -31.20
N ALA A 130 35.33 -38.01 -31.03
CA ALA A 130 35.83 -39.36 -30.82
C ALA A 130 35.31 -39.96 -29.49
N ILE A 131 35.25 -39.15 -28.43
CA ILE A 131 34.72 -39.56 -27.13
C ILE A 131 33.20 -39.77 -27.21
N ALA A 132 32.46 -38.82 -27.80
CA ALA A 132 31.01 -38.92 -27.91
C ALA A 132 30.59 -40.14 -28.73
N LYS A 133 31.22 -40.36 -29.89
CA LYS A 133 30.94 -41.52 -30.75
C LYS A 133 31.19 -42.85 -30.05
N PHE A 134 32.25 -42.95 -29.25
CA PHE A 134 32.53 -44.16 -28.48
C PHE A 134 31.51 -44.43 -27.37
N LEU A 135 31.01 -43.39 -26.73
CA LEU A 135 30.05 -43.51 -25.63
C LEU A 135 28.59 -43.59 -26.12
N GLU A 136 28.31 -43.23 -27.37
CA GLU A 136 27.00 -43.40 -28.00
C GLU A 136 26.68 -44.88 -28.29
N ILE A 137 25.38 -45.19 -28.38
CA ILE A 137 24.92 -46.52 -28.79
C ILE A 137 25.07 -46.60 -30.32
N GLU A 138 25.86 -47.53 -30.84
CA GLU A 138 26.09 -47.63 -32.29
C GLU A 138 25.03 -48.47 -33.00
N ASN A 139 24.80 -49.73 -32.57
CA ASN A 139 23.89 -50.68 -33.23
C ASN A 139 22.85 -51.27 -32.25
N SER A 140 23.32 -51.99 -31.23
CA SER A 140 22.52 -52.58 -30.14
C SER A 140 23.18 -52.32 -28.78
N GLU A 141 22.44 -52.48 -27.69
CA GLU A 141 22.98 -52.27 -26.32
C GLU A 141 24.20 -53.17 -26.05
N GLU A 142 24.14 -54.45 -26.41
CA GLU A 142 25.18 -55.44 -26.08
C GLU A 142 26.44 -55.35 -26.98
N SER A 143 26.35 -54.70 -28.15
CA SER A 143 27.49 -54.59 -29.10
C SER A 143 28.34 -53.33 -28.91
N SER A 144 27.88 -52.37 -28.12
CA SER A 144 28.49 -51.04 -28.01
C SER A 144 29.41 -50.98 -26.78
N ASN A 145 30.69 -51.27 -26.98
CA ASN A 145 31.69 -51.37 -25.91
C ASN A 145 31.73 -50.15 -24.97
N GLY A 146 31.73 -48.92 -25.50
CA GLY A 146 31.78 -47.70 -24.68
C GLY A 146 30.46 -47.37 -23.98
N TRP A 147 29.32 -47.60 -24.63
CA TRP A 147 28.00 -47.48 -23.99
C TRP A 147 27.84 -48.45 -22.82
N MET A 148 28.29 -49.70 -22.99
CA MET A 148 28.26 -50.73 -21.95
C MET A 148 29.19 -50.40 -20.79
N LEU A 149 30.33 -49.78 -21.07
CA LEU A 149 31.25 -49.29 -20.04
C LEU A 149 30.61 -48.17 -19.23
N LEU A 150 30.00 -47.18 -19.89
CA LEU A 150 29.29 -46.08 -19.23
C LEU A 150 28.09 -46.60 -18.42
N SER A 151 27.33 -47.54 -18.96
CA SER A 151 26.18 -48.16 -18.28
C SER A 151 26.62 -48.97 -17.05
N THR A 152 27.73 -49.70 -17.15
CA THR A 152 28.35 -50.42 -16.03
C THR A 152 28.75 -49.45 -14.92
N LEU A 153 29.42 -48.34 -15.26
CA LEU A 153 29.77 -47.29 -14.30
C LEU A 153 28.53 -46.64 -13.67
N ASN A 154 27.48 -46.37 -14.46
CA ASN A 154 26.23 -45.81 -13.94
C ASN A 154 25.61 -46.71 -12.88
N LEU A 155 25.61 -48.02 -13.14
CA LEU A 155 25.13 -49.02 -12.21
C LEU A 155 26.03 -49.11 -10.97
N LEU A 156 27.36 -49.12 -11.13
CA LEU A 156 28.32 -49.12 -10.01
C LEU A 156 28.20 -47.86 -9.15
N ALA A 157 27.93 -46.70 -9.75
CA ALA A 157 27.68 -45.44 -9.06
C ALA A 157 26.35 -45.42 -8.28
N ALA A 158 25.44 -46.36 -8.53
CA ALA A 158 24.27 -46.60 -7.66
C ALA A 158 24.59 -47.50 -6.47
N GLY A 159 25.87 -47.88 -6.31
CA GLY A 159 26.42 -48.69 -5.24
C GLY A 159 26.50 -47.97 -3.90
N ASP A 160 27.20 -48.58 -2.95
CA ASP A 160 27.55 -47.97 -1.68
C ASP A 160 28.78 -47.05 -1.80
N GLN A 161 29.05 -46.29 -0.74
CA GLN A 161 30.12 -45.27 -0.71
C GLN A 161 31.51 -45.85 -1.01
N SER A 162 31.75 -47.14 -0.72
CA SER A 162 33.03 -47.81 -1.01
C SER A 162 33.31 -47.89 -2.52
N LEU A 163 32.30 -48.19 -3.35
CA LEU A 163 32.40 -48.19 -4.80
C LEU A 163 32.66 -46.78 -5.36
N ILE A 164 31.99 -45.77 -4.81
CA ILE A 164 32.22 -44.36 -5.17
C ILE A 164 33.65 -43.95 -4.88
N GLN A 165 34.21 -44.37 -3.74
CA GLN A 165 35.61 -44.10 -3.38
C GLN A 165 36.60 -44.76 -4.34
N VAL A 166 36.32 -45.98 -4.79
CA VAL A 166 37.13 -46.67 -5.82
C VAL A 166 37.10 -45.89 -7.14
N MET A 167 35.91 -45.49 -7.61
CA MET A 167 35.76 -44.69 -8.84
C MET A 167 36.47 -43.33 -8.73
N THR A 168 36.41 -42.70 -7.56
CA THR A 168 37.09 -41.42 -7.26
C THR A 168 38.61 -41.58 -7.34
N THR A 169 39.15 -42.62 -6.71
CA THR A 169 40.59 -42.92 -6.73
C THR A 169 41.09 -43.19 -8.15
N ALA A 170 40.24 -43.79 -8.98
CA ALA A 170 40.51 -44.03 -10.40
C ALA A 170 40.35 -42.79 -11.30
N ALA A 171 40.07 -41.60 -10.77
CA ALA A 171 39.90 -40.33 -11.51
C ALA A 171 38.65 -40.22 -12.38
N ILE A 172 37.60 -41.01 -12.11
CA ILE A 172 36.37 -40.96 -12.91
C ILE A 172 35.70 -39.57 -12.87
N PRO A 173 35.49 -38.91 -11.70
CA PRO A 173 34.82 -37.61 -11.65
C PRO A 173 35.53 -36.57 -12.53
N SER A 174 36.83 -36.36 -12.31
CA SER A 174 37.69 -35.50 -13.13
C SER A 174 37.63 -35.80 -14.63
N THR A 175 37.68 -37.08 -15.01
CA THR A 175 37.67 -37.49 -16.41
C THR A 175 36.33 -37.14 -17.07
N LEU A 176 35.21 -37.43 -16.39
CA LEU A 176 33.88 -37.14 -16.89
C LEU A 176 33.59 -35.62 -16.94
N VAL A 177 34.07 -34.84 -15.98
CA VAL A 177 33.93 -33.37 -16.01
C VAL A 177 34.71 -32.77 -17.19
N LYS A 178 35.91 -33.26 -17.50
CA LYS A 178 36.65 -32.85 -18.71
C LYS A 178 35.90 -33.18 -19.99
N CYS A 179 35.34 -34.39 -20.08
CA CYS A 179 34.50 -34.78 -21.22
C CYS A 179 33.28 -33.87 -21.36
N LEU A 180 32.60 -33.55 -20.25
CA LEU A 180 31.46 -32.63 -20.24
C LEU A 180 31.83 -31.27 -20.81
N TYR A 181 32.99 -30.74 -20.42
CA TYR A 181 33.50 -29.47 -20.95
C TYR A 181 33.85 -29.57 -22.44
N LEU A 182 34.50 -30.65 -22.87
CA LEU A 182 34.80 -30.90 -24.29
C LEU A 182 33.55 -31.05 -25.16
N PHE A 183 32.43 -31.53 -24.61
CA PHE A 183 31.18 -31.69 -25.35
C PHE A 183 30.53 -30.37 -25.79
N PHE A 184 31.03 -29.22 -25.33
CA PHE A 184 30.63 -27.91 -25.84
C PHE A 184 31.16 -27.66 -27.27
N ASP A 185 32.21 -28.37 -27.67
CA ASP A 185 32.83 -28.32 -29.01
C ASP A 185 32.26 -29.38 -29.96
N LEU A 186 31.18 -30.09 -29.59
CA LEU A 186 30.54 -31.06 -30.48
C LEU A 186 29.84 -30.34 -31.64
N PRO A 187 29.98 -30.83 -32.89
CA PRO A 187 29.32 -30.25 -34.05
C PRO A 187 27.80 -30.49 -34.02
N GLU A 188 27.07 -29.63 -34.72
CA GLU A 188 25.64 -29.79 -34.96
C GLU A 188 25.36 -31.10 -35.72
N ILE A 189 24.32 -31.81 -35.31
CA ILE A 189 23.81 -32.96 -36.05
C ILE A 189 22.88 -32.40 -37.14
N PRO A 190 23.19 -32.59 -38.45
CA PRO A 190 22.37 -32.04 -39.52
C PRO A 190 20.91 -32.49 -39.41
N GLU A 191 19.95 -31.55 -39.51
CA GLU A 191 18.51 -31.87 -39.36
C GLU A 191 18.03 -32.95 -40.35
N ALA A 192 18.63 -33.01 -41.55
CA ALA A 192 18.35 -34.01 -42.56
C ALA A 192 18.70 -35.46 -42.14
N GLU A 193 19.63 -35.63 -41.18
CA GLU A 193 20.12 -36.92 -40.70
C GLU A 193 19.70 -37.20 -39.25
N ALA A 194 19.26 -36.17 -38.51
CA ALA A 194 18.98 -36.25 -37.08
C ALA A 194 17.86 -37.23 -36.71
N ASP A 195 16.85 -37.34 -37.59
CA ASP A 195 15.64 -38.16 -37.37
C ASP A 195 15.53 -39.35 -38.35
N VAL A 196 16.55 -39.56 -39.18
CA VAL A 196 16.64 -40.72 -40.08
C VAL A 196 17.22 -41.90 -39.30
N GLN A 197 16.52 -43.03 -39.31
CA GLN A 197 17.03 -44.27 -38.72
C GLN A 197 18.00 -44.93 -39.70
N ASP A 198 19.22 -45.21 -39.24
CA ASP A 198 20.18 -46.06 -39.97
C ASP A 198 19.64 -47.50 -40.05
N GLU A 199 19.84 -48.20 -41.18
CA GLU A 199 19.43 -49.61 -41.35
C GLU A 199 20.01 -50.57 -40.29
N ASN A 200 21.06 -50.15 -39.58
CA ASN A 200 21.80 -50.93 -38.60
C ASN A 200 21.61 -50.48 -37.13
N SER A 201 20.75 -49.48 -36.84
CA SER A 201 20.58 -48.92 -35.49
C SER A 201 19.10 -48.75 -35.11
N ASP A 202 18.73 -49.20 -33.91
CA ASP A 202 17.39 -49.00 -33.34
C ASP A 202 17.07 -47.54 -32.97
N PHE A 203 18.09 -46.67 -32.91
CA PHE A 203 18.01 -45.29 -32.45
C PHE A 203 18.50 -44.28 -33.50
N THR A 204 17.78 -43.16 -33.63
CA THR A 204 18.25 -42.04 -34.46
C THR A 204 19.47 -41.36 -33.84
N PRO A 205 20.32 -40.64 -34.61
CA PRO A 205 21.45 -39.90 -34.07
C PRO A 205 21.05 -38.93 -32.94
N ARG A 206 19.88 -38.26 -33.05
CA ARG A 206 19.33 -37.41 -32.00
C ARG A 206 18.97 -38.20 -30.74
N GLU A 207 18.32 -39.35 -30.89
CA GLU A 207 17.97 -40.24 -29.77
C GLU A 207 19.22 -40.75 -29.03
N ARG A 208 20.27 -41.18 -29.76
CA ARG A 208 21.55 -41.63 -29.18
C ARG A 208 22.20 -40.54 -28.34
N ARG A 209 22.27 -39.31 -28.85
CA ARG A 209 22.85 -38.16 -28.14
C ARG A 209 22.10 -37.82 -26.85
N ILE A 210 20.77 -37.86 -26.87
CA ILE A 210 19.94 -37.62 -25.67
C ILE A 210 20.13 -38.74 -24.64
N LEU A 211 20.26 -39.99 -25.07
CA LEU A 211 20.51 -41.13 -24.18
C LEU A 211 21.89 -41.05 -23.53
N LEU A 212 22.92 -40.71 -24.31
CA LEU A 212 24.25 -40.42 -23.80
C LEU A 212 24.17 -39.33 -22.73
N GLN A 213 23.58 -38.18 -23.05
CA GLN A 213 23.46 -37.05 -22.11
C GLN A 213 22.80 -37.48 -20.79
N LYS A 214 21.71 -38.24 -20.83
CA LYS A 214 21.01 -38.71 -19.62
C LYS A 214 21.85 -39.64 -18.75
N ILE A 215 22.46 -40.68 -19.31
CA ILE A 215 23.26 -41.63 -18.51
C ILE A 215 24.52 -40.95 -18.01
N PHE A 216 25.18 -40.16 -18.86
CA PHE A 216 26.40 -39.43 -18.53
C PHE A 216 26.20 -38.51 -17.33
N VAL A 217 25.14 -37.68 -17.37
CA VAL A 217 24.78 -36.79 -16.25
C VAL A 217 24.39 -37.59 -15.02
N GLN A 218 23.63 -38.67 -15.17
CA GLN A 218 23.23 -39.51 -14.05
C GLN A 218 24.44 -40.09 -13.30
N VAL A 219 25.50 -40.52 -14.01
CA VAL A 219 26.74 -40.98 -13.37
C VAL A 219 27.38 -39.84 -12.59
N LEU A 220 27.56 -38.67 -13.20
CA LEU A 220 28.17 -37.50 -12.55
C LEU A 220 27.37 -37.03 -11.33
N VAL A 221 26.04 -36.98 -11.42
CA VAL A 221 25.15 -36.62 -10.31
C VAL A 221 25.27 -37.63 -9.17
N ARG A 222 25.26 -38.93 -9.45
CA ARG A 222 25.45 -39.97 -8.42
C ARG A 222 26.80 -39.86 -7.73
N LEU A 223 27.87 -39.61 -8.48
CA LEU A 223 29.20 -39.39 -7.90
C LEU A 223 29.22 -38.11 -7.05
N CYS A 224 28.80 -36.97 -7.60
CA CYS A 224 28.82 -35.68 -6.92
C CYS A 224 27.80 -35.54 -5.78
N SER A 225 26.95 -36.56 -5.56
CA SER A 225 26.12 -36.70 -4.37
C SER A 225 26.92 -37.11 -3.12
N HIS A 226 28.25 -37.28 -3.26
CA HIS A 226 29.17 -37.61 -2.17
C HIS A 226 30.32 -36.58 -2.09
N PRO A 227 30.87 -36.32 -0.88
CA PRO A 227 31.95 -35.35 -0.71
C PRO A 227 33.28 -35.71 -1.42
N PHE A 228 33.69 -36.98 -1.42
CA PHE A 228 35.02 -37.39 -1.90
C PHE A 228 35.26 -37.11 -3.39
N PRO A 229 34.30 -37.37 -4.31
CA PRO A 229 34.38 -36.92 -5.70
C PRO A 229 34.59 -35.41 -5.84
N CYS A 230 33.88 -34.59 -5.06
CA CYS A 230 33.98 -33.13 -5.12
C CYS A 230 35.35 -32.64 -4.64
N GLU A 231 35.88 -33.23 -3.56
CA GLU A 231 37.26 -32.97 -3.11
C GLU A 231 38.31 -33.43 -4.13
N GLU A 232 38.04 -34.51 -4.87
CA GLU A 232 38.91 -34.96 -5.94
C GLU A 232 38.94 -34.01 -7.13
N LEU A 233 37.79 -33.50 -7.54
CA LEU A 233 37.68 -32.46 -8.56
C LEU A 233 38.44 -31.19 -8.16
N ALA A 234 38.33 -30.77 -6.90
CA ALA A 234 39.09 -29.64 -6.37
C ALA A 234 40.60 -29.91 -6.37
N ARG A 235 41.04 -31.10 -5.91
CA ARG A 235 42.46 -31.48 -5.85
C ARG A 235 43.10 -31.59 -7.22
N LYS A 236 42.35 -32.02 -8.24
CA LYS A 236 42.84 -32.17 -9.62
C LYS A 236 42.67 -30.93 -10.49
N ASP A 237 42.17 -29.84 -9.92
CA ASP A 237 41.92 -28.56 -10.60
C ASP A 237 40.86 -28.62 -11.72
N ASP A 238 39.93 -29.58 -11.62
CA ASP A 238 38.94 -29.83 -12.66
C ASP A 238 37.56 -29.26 -12.30
N LEU A 239 37.34 -28.88 -11.04
CA LEU A 239 36.09 -28.26 -10.59
C LEU A 239 35.83 -26.90 -11.24
N SER A 240 36.88 -26.12 -11.53
CA SER A 240 36.77 -24.83 -12.22
C SER A 240 36.13 -24.94 -13.61
N LEU A 241 36.28 -26.09 -14.29
CA LEU A 241 35.67 -26.37 -15.59
C LEU A 241 34.14 -26.38 -15.53
N LEU A 242 33.54 -26.78 -14.41
CA LEU A 242 32.08 -26.72 -14.24
C LEU A 242 31.59 -25.27 -14.15
N PHE A 243 32.33 -24.41 -13.45
CA PHE A 243 32.03 -22.98 -13.36
C PHE A 243 32.22 -22.26 -14.70
N SER A 244 33.23 -22.64 -15.48
CA SER A 244 33.37 -22.19 -16.87
C SER A 244 32.19 -22.67 -17.71
N ALA A 245 31.86 -23.97 -17.67
CA ALA A 245 30.80 -24.55 -18.49
C ALA A 245 29.44 -23.86 -18.32
N ILE A 246 29.06 -23.47 -17.11
CA ILE A 246 27.75 -22.84 -16.85
C ILE A 246 27.65 -21.40 -17.36
N THR A 247 28.76 -20.70 -17.61
CA THR A 247 28.77 -19.28 -18.04
C THR A 247 29.51 -19.02 -19.35
N SER A 248 30.22 -19.99 -19.91
CA SER A 248 30.87 -19.88 -21.22
C SER A 248 29.84 -19.84 -22.35
N TRP A 249 30.17 -19.12 -23.42
CA TRP A 249 29.39 -19.16 -24.66
C TRP A 249 29.31 -20.60 -25.18
N CYS A 250 28.14 -20.97 -25.71
CA CYS A 250 27.83 -22.31 -26.19
C CYS A 250 26.86 -22.19 -27.34
N ALA A 251 27.09 -22.94 -28.42
CA ALA A 251 26.17 -22.97 -29.55
C ALA A 251 24.78 -23.50 -29.12
N PRO A 252 23.68 -23.07 -29.77
CA PRO A 252 22.31 -23.42 -29.35
C PRO A 252 22.05 -24.92 -29.23
N TYR A 253 22.61 -25.73 -30.13
CA TYR A 253 22.47 -27.19 -30.12
C TYR A 253 23.20 -27.88 -28.95
N ASN A 254 24.16 -27.21 -28.30
CA ASN A 254 24.91 -27.73 -27.15
C ASN A 254 24.38 -27.25 -25.79
N ILE A 255 23.29 -26.47 -25.75
CA ILE A 255 22.68 -25.96 -24.49
C ILE A 255 22.35 -27.08 -23.50
N MET A 256 22.02 -28.30 -23.98
CA MET A 256 21.78 -29.45 -23.10
C MET A 256 22.99 -29.80 -22.22
N TRP A 257 24.22 -29.59 -22.70
CA TRP A 257 25.44 -29.84 -21.94
C TRP A 257 25.71 -28.74 -20.90
N ARG A 258 25.34 -27.48 -21.19
CA ARG A 258 25.33 -26.41 -20.18
C ARG A 258 24.34 -26.71 -19.05
N LYS A 259 23.12 -27.14 -19.38
CA LYS A 259 22.11 -27.58 -18.39
C LYS A 259 22.61 -28.75 -17.57
N SER A 260 23.30 -29.68 -18.21
CA SER A 260 23.94 -30.84 -17.57
C SER A 260 25.04 -30.42 -16.58
N ALA A 261 25.91 -29.48 -16.95
CA ALA A 261 26.93 -28.93 -16.05
C ALA A 261 26.31 -28.21 -14.85
N ALA A 262 25.24 -27.44 -15.06
CA ALA A 262 24.50 -26.80 -13.99
C ALA A 262 23.87 -27.83 -13.03
N GLU A 263 23.28 -28.92 -13.53
CA GLU A 263 22.72 -29.99 -12.69
C GLU A 263 23.78 -30.68 -11.82
N VAL A 264 24.95 -30.97 -12.39
CA VAL A 264 26.08 -31.54 -11.64
C VAL A 264 26.57 -30.56 -10.58
N LEU A 265 26.72 -29.28 -10.92
CA LEU A 265 27.15 -28.24 -9.99
C LEU A 265 26.14 -28.03 -8.85
N MET A 266 24.83 -28.11 -9.14
CA MET A 266 23.76 -28.08 -8.15
C MET A 266 23.72 -29.30 -7.23
N THR A 267 24.16 -30.46 -7.73
CA THR A 267 24.29 -31.66 -6.89
C THR A 267 25.49 -31.51 -5.95
N LEU A 268 26.60 -30.99 -6.48
CA LEU A 268 27.81 -30.69 -5.71
C LEU A 268 27.55 -29.64 -4.63
N SER A 269 26.74 -28.60 -4.90
CA SER A 269 26.42 -27.57 -3.91
C SER A 269 25.68 -28.14 -2.70
N ARG A 270 24.77 -29.11 -2.92
CA ARG A 270 23.95 -29.70 -1.84
C ARG A 270 24.67 -30.77 -1.02
N HIS A 271 25.58 -31.52 -1.63
CA HIS A 271 26.14 -32.72 -1.02
C HIS A 271 27.67 -32.72 -0.91
N GLY A 272 28.35 -31.88 -1.69
CA GLY A 272 29.79 -31.90 -1.90
C GLY A 272 30.56 -30.69 -1.38
N LEU A 273 29.90 -29.71 -0.75
CA LEU A 273 30.54 -28.50 -0.21
C LEU A 273 31.26 -28.77 1.12
N THR A 274 32.46 -29.32 1.04
CA THR A 274 33.39 -29.36 2.18
C THR A 274 34.22 -28.08 2.26
N GLN A 275 34.82 -27.79 3.42
CA GLN A 275 35.65 -26.60 3.61
C GLN A 275 36.81 -26.53 2.59
N SER A 276 37.41 -27.67 2.22
CA SER A 276 38.44 -27.71 1.18
C SER A 276 37.91 -27.35 -0.21
N VAL A 277 36.69 -27.75 -0.54
CA VAL A 277 36.06 -27.41 -1.82
C VAL A 277 35.73 -25.92 -1.87
N VAL A 278 35.16 -25.37 -0.80
CA VAL A 278 34.88 -23.93 -0.69
C VAL A 278 36.18 -23.11 -0.80
N GLN A 279 37.24 -23.51 -0.10
CA GLN A 279 38.54 -22.84 -0.17
C GLN A 279 39.16 -22.91 -1.57
N TYR A 280 39.02 -24.04 -2.27
CA TYR A 280 39.47 -24.17 -3.66
C TYR A 280 38.72 -23.19 -4.58
N ILE A 281 37.39 -23.13 -4.48
CA ILE A 281 36.54 -22.24 -5.30
C ILE A 281 36.95 -20.77 -5.11
N HIS A 282 37.17 -20.37 -3.85
CA HIS A 282 37.68 -19.04 -3.50
C HIS A 282 39.06 -18.78 -4.12
N ASN A 283 40.04 -19.65 -3.85
CA ASN A 283 41.42 -19.46 -4.32
C ASN A 283 41.54 -19.44 -5.85
N LYS A 284 40.67 -20.15 -6.56
CA LYS A 284 40.62 -20.19 -8.02
C LYS A 284 39.80 -19.05 -8.63
N GLY A 285 39.07 -18.28 -7.83
CA GLY A 285 38.24 -17.19 -8.30
C GLY A 285 37.08 -17.67 -9.19
N CYS A 286 36.52 -18.84 -8.92
CA CYS A 286 35.48 -19.43 -9.78
C CYS A 286 34.23 -18.54 -9.89
N VAL A 287 33.83 -17.87 -8.80
CA VAL A 287 32.72 -16.90 -8.82
C VAL A 287 33.04 -15.70 -9.70
N ALA A 288 34.26 -15.16 -9.60
CA ALA A 288 34.71 -14.05 -10.43
C ALA A 288 34.73 -14.42 -11.92
N LEU A 289 35.19 -15.64 -12.25
CA LEU A 289 35.16 -16.18 -13.61
C LEU A 289 33.74 -16.23 -14.18
N CYS A 290 32.75 -16.64 -13.38
CA CYS A 290 31.36 -16.64 -13.82
C CYS A 290 30.87 -15.24 -14.21
N ILE A 291 31.15 -14.24 -13.37
CA ILE A 291 30.76 -12.85 -13.63
C ILE A 291 31.49 -12.26 -14.83
N GLU A 292 32.79 -12.51 -14.94
CA GLU A 292 33.63 -12.05 -16.06
C GLU A 292 33.14 -12.60 -17.41
N ASN A 293 32.77 -13.88 -17.46
CA ASN A 293 32.21 -14.50 -18.66
C ASN A 293 30.87 -13.85 -19.05
N MET A 294 29.95 -13.65 -18.11
CA MET A 294 28.66 -13.01 -18.38
C MET A 294 28.79 -11.56 -18.88
N GLN A 295 29.84 -10.84 -18.44
CA GLN A 295 30.07 -9.46 -18.83
C GLN A 295 30.77 -9.32 -20.19
N ARG A 296 31.68 -10.24 -20.52
CA ARG A 296 32.56 -10.10 -21.70
C ARG A 296 31.96 -10.58 -23.00
N ILE A 297 30.95 -11.44 -22.96
CA ILE A 297 30.37 -12.02 -24.17
C ILE A 297 29.25 -11.08 -24.69
N PRO A 298 29.48 -10.33 -25.78
CA PRO A 298 28.53 -9.30 -26.25
C PRO A 298 27.30 -9.90 -26.96
N GLU A 299 27.38 -11.17 -27.35
CA GLU A 299 26.37 -11.90 -28.12
C GLU A 299 25.27 -12.53 -27.23
N LEU A 300 25.36 -12.41 -25.90
CA LEU A 300 24.39 -13.02 -25.00
C LEU A 300 23.07 -12.25 -24.98
N THR A 301 21.98 -12.99 -25.15
CA THR A 301 20.63 -12.47 -24.93
C THR A 301 20.38 -12.26 -23.43
N PRO A 302 19.45 -11.36 -23.05
CA PRO A 302 19.11 -11.15 -21.64
C PRO A 302 18.64 -12.42 -20.94
N LEU A 303 17.93 -13.30 -21.67
CA LEU A 303 17.43 -14.57 -21.14
C LEU A 303 18.58 -15.54 -20.82
N GLU A 304 19.58 -15.65 -21.70
CA GLU A 304 20.75 -16.49 -21.45
C GLU A 304 21.53 -16.04 -20.23
N VAL A 305 21.74 -14.73 -20.05
CA VAL A 305 22.42 -14.20 -18.85
C VAL A 305 21.61 -14.53 -17.59
N VAL A 306 20.28 -14.41 -17.66
CA VAL A 306 19.40 -14.78 -16.54
C VAL A 306 19.47 -16.28 -16.24
N GLU A 307 19.50 -17.16 -17.24
CA GLU A 307 19.72 -18.61 -17.04
C GLU A 307 21.08 -18.91 -16.40
N MET A 308 22.15 -18.22 -16.82
CA MET A 308 23.46 -18.36 -16.19
C MET A 308 23.42 -17.91 -14.72
N PHE A 309 22.72 -16.82 -14.41
CA PHE A 309 22.54 -16.36 -13.03
C PHE A 309 21.74 -17.35 -12.18
N VAL A 310 20.74 -18.04 -12.74
CA VAL A 310 20.00 -19.09 -12.01
C VAL A 310 20.98 -20.12 -11.44
N ALA A 311 21.92 -20.61 -12.25
CA ALA A 311 22.90 -21.60 -11.80
C ALA A 311 23.83 -21.03 -10.70
N VAL A 312 24.37 -19.83 -10.91
CA VAL A 312 25.25 -19.18 -9.93
C VAL A 312 24.52 -18.89 -8.62
N PHE A 313 23.27 -18.40 -8.67
CA PHE A 313 22.51 -18.04 -7.48
C PHE A 313 22.07 -19.26 -6.68
N CYS A 314 21.65 -20.33 -7.36
CA CYS A 314 21.31 -21.57 -6.67
C CYS A 314 22.56 -22.16 -5.98
N PHE A 315 23.73 -22.07 -6.61
CA PHE A 315 24.99 -22.46 -5.98
C PHE A 315 25.33 -21.57 -4.77
N LEU A 316 25.23 -20.24 -4.92
CA LEU A 316 25.51 -19.30 -3.84
C LEU A 316 24.56 -19.50 -2.65
N LYS A 317 23.28 -19.77 -2.92
CA LYS A 317 22.27 -20.09 -1.91
C LYS A 317 22.70 -21.28 -1.07
N ASP A 318 22.94 -22.43 -1.70
CA ASP A 318 23.34 -23.65 -1.01
C ASP A 318 24.69 -23.45 -0.28
N SER A 319 25.64 -22.74 -0.90
CA SER A 319 26.94 -22.45 -0.27
C SER A 319 26.85 -21.53 0.95
N SER A 320 25.86 -20.64 0.98
CA SER A 320 25.67 -19.69 2.07
C SER A 320 25.23 -20.37 3.37
N GLU A 321 24.66 -21.58 3.30
CA GLU A 321 24.36 -22.39 4.49
C GLU A 321 25.63 -22.97 5.13
N VAL A 322 26.72 -23.08 4.36
CA VAL A 322 28.00 -23.68 4.79
C VAL A 322 29.06 -22.63 5.13
N SER A 323 29.14 -21.54 4.35
CA SER A 323 30.16 -20.49 4.51
C SER A 323 29.75 -19.15 3.92
N GLN A 324 30.20 -18.05 4.53
CA GLN A 324 30.01 -16.69 4.02
C GLN A 324 30.96 -16.36 2.85
N LEU A 325 32.05 -17.11 2.70
CA LEU A 325 33.19 -16.76 1.84
C LEU A 325 32.79 -16.50 0.38
N LEU A 326 31.95 -17.35 -0.21
CA LEU A 326 31.60 -17.22 -1.64
C LEU A 326 30.62 -16.07 -1.92
N LEU A 327 29.82 -15.67 -0.93
CA LEU A 327 29.03 -14.44 -1.03
C LEU A 327 29.93 -13.20 -0.95
N ASP A 328 30.99 -13.24 -0.13
CA ASP A 328 31.99 -12.19 -0.08
C ASP A 328 32.82 -12.11 -1.37
N ASP A 329 33.09 -13.25 -2.02
CA ASP A 329 33.70 -13.30 -3.35
C ASP A 329 32.79 -12.65 -4.40
N PHE A 330 31.50 -13.01 -4.41
CA PHE A 330 30.51 -12.40 -5.30
C PHE A 330 30.42 -10.88 -5.11
N ARG A 331 30.54 -10.41 -3.86
CA ARG A 331 30.62 -8.98 -3.55
C ARG A 331 31.92 -8.37 -4.09
N SER A 332 33.05 -9.01 -3.84
CA SER A 332 34.38 -8.51 -4.19
C SER A 332 34.58 -8.41 -5.69
N CYS A 333 33.99 -9.33 -6.46
CA CYS A 333 33.97 -9.29 -7.93
C CYS A 333 32.87 -8.40 -8.52
N GLN A 334 32.26 -7.51 -7.73
CA GLN A 334 31.24 -6.56 -8.17
C GLN A 334 29.97 -7.21 -8.74
N GLY A 335 29.62 -8.43 -8.31
CA GLY A 335 28.43 -9.15 -8.78
C GLY A 335 27.13 -8.36 -8.54
N TYR A 336 26.98 -7.72 -7.38
CA TYR A 336 25.82 -6.86 -7.09
C TYR A 336 25.72 -5.63 -8.00
N LEU A 337 26.87 -4.99 -8.28
CA LEU A 337 26.91 -3.85 -9.19
C LEU A 337 26.52 -4.29 -10.61
N PHE A 338 27.03 -5.44 -11.06
CA PHE A 338 26.68 -6.01 -12.36
C PHE A 338 25.18 -6.26 -12.49
N LEU A 339 24.51 -6.78 -11.45
CA LEU A 339 23.05 -6.94 -11.45
C LEU A 339 22.31 -5.62 -11.61
N SER A 340 22.72 -4.57 -10.88
CA SER A 340 22.14 -3.23 -11.02
C SER A 340 22.32 -2.67 -12.43
N GLU A 341 23.53 -2.77 -12.99
CA GLU A 341 23.85 -2.28 -14.33
C GLU A 341 23.12 -3.07 -15.42
N PHE A 342 23.02 -4.40 -15.26
CA PHE A 342 22.29 -5.26 -16.19
C PHE A 342 20.81 -4.90 -16.25
N LEU A 343 20.15 -4.72 -15.10
CA LEU A 343 18.75 -4.31 -15.04
C LEU A 343 18.51 -2.94 -15.70
N LEU A 344 19.38 -1.96 -15.40
CA LEU A 344 19.25 -0.59 -15.93
C LEU A 344 19.60 -0.50 -17.43
N LYS A 345 20.53 -1.30 -17.93
CA LYS A 345 20.93 -1.33 -19.35
C LYS A 345 19.80 -1.84 -20.23
N HIS A 346 19.17 -2.95 -19.85
CA HIS A 346 18.16 -3.63 -20.66
C HIS A 346 16.76 -3.04 -20.51
N GLU A 347 16.51 -2.21 -19.49
CA GLU A 347 15.29 -1.38 -19.42
C GLU A 347 15.22 -0.34 -20.56
N ARG A 348 16.37 0.20 -21.00
CA ARG A 348 16.44 1.34 -21.91
C ARG A 348 16.34 0.99 -23.40
N GLN A 349 16.46 -0.29 -23.73
CA GLN A 349 16.38 -0.77 -25.12
C GLN A 349 14.94 -0.77 -25.67
N ASP A 350 13.95 -0.38 -24.85
CA ASP A 350 12.52 -0.37 -25.15
C ASP A 350 11.99 0.94 -25.79
N ILE A 351 12.83 1.89 -26.24
CA ILE A 351 12.31 3.09 -26.95
C ILE A 351 11.96 2.69 -28.39
N PRO A 352 10.67 2.64 -28.77
CA PRO A 352 10.30 2.43 -30.16
C PRO A 352 10.55 3.75 -30.89
N ASP A 353 11.52 3.79 -31.80
CA ASP A 353 11.52 4.83 -32.81
C ASP A 353 10.23 4.65 -33.64
N TYR A 354 9.30 5.59 -33.48
CA TYR A 354 8.01 5.62 -34.20
C TYR A 354 8.15 5.64 -35.73
N LEU A 355 9.39 5.73 -36.24
CA LEU A 355 9.71 5.73 -37.67
C LEU A 355 10.16 4.35 -38.20
N THR A 356 10.33 3.33 -37.35
CA THR A 356 10.82 2.00 -37.76
C THR A 356 10.01 0.82 -37.20
N SER A 357 8.84 1.04 -36.58
CA SER A 357 8.00 -0.06 -36.07
C SER A 357 7.32 -0.83 -37.21
N GLY A 358 8.07 -1.76 -37.80
CA GLY A 358 7.64 -2.49 -38.97
C GLY A 358 8.06 -3.94 -38.99
N LEU A 359 8.25 -4.63 -37.84
CA LEU A 359 8.41 -6.09 -37.79
C LEU A 359 7.84 -6.67 -36.48
N GLU A 360 7.06 -7.76 -36.58
CA GLU A 360 6.44 -8.46 -35.44
C GLU A 360 7.46 -9.07 -34.46
N GLU A 361 8.69 -9.34 -34.91
CA GLU A 361 9.78 -9.94 -34.10
C GLU A 361 10.31 -9.03 -32.98
N GLU A 362 10.37 -7.70 -33.17
CA GLU A 362 10.81 -6.75 -32.12
C GLU A 362 9.81 -6.71 -30.94
N ARG A 363 8.52 -6.88 -31.22
CA ARG A 363 7.49 -6.92 -30.16
C ARG A 363 7.59 -8.18 -29.31
N VAL A 364 7.97 -9.31 -29.90
CA VAL A 364 8.17 -10.59 -29.18
C VAL A 364 9.43 -10.51 -28.32
N SER A 365 10.54 -10.00 -28.86
CA SER A 365 11.81 -9.81 -28.13
C SER A 365 11.67 -8.89 -26.90
N GLY A 366 10.90 -7.80 -27.02
CA GLY A 366 10.62 -6.90 -25.88
C GLY A 366 9.82 -7.56 -24.74
N THR A 367 8.99 -8.56 -25.03
CA THR A 367 8.26 -9.32 -23.98
C THR A 367 9.14 -10.33 -23.26
N GLU A 368 10.05 -10.99 -23.99
CA GLU A 368 11.01 -11.94 -23.42
C GLU A 368 12.04 -11.24 -22.53
N ALA A 369 12.54 -10.08 -22.96
CA ALA A 369 13.44 -9.25 -22.14
C ALA A 369 12.77 -8.81 -20.83
N LYS A 370 11.50 -8.38 -20.86
CA LYS A 370 10.74 -8.03 -19.65
C LYS A 370 10.56 -9.21 -18.71
N ALA A 371 10.26 -10.40 -19.24
CA ALA A 371 10.15 -11.62 -18.45
C ALA A 371 11.51 -12.00 -17.81
N ALA A 372 12.62 -11.86 -18.55
CA ALA A 372 13.97 -12.10 -18.04
C ALA A 372 14.31 -11.14 -16.89
N LEU A 373 14.04 -9.83 -17.05
CA LEU A 373 14.26 -8.84 -15.98
C LEU A 373 13.41 -9.13 -14.75
N ARG A 374 12.14 -9.52 -14.93
CA ARG A 374 11.26 -9.93 -13.82
C ARG A 374 11.84 -11.13 -13.07
N ASN A 375 12.26 -12.16 -13.78
CA ASN A 375 12.87 -13.35 -13.17
C ASN A 375 14.15 -12.98 -12.40
N LEU A 376 14.97 -12.08 -12.95
CA LEU A 376 16.17 -11.59 -12.27
C LEU A 376 15.85 -10.83 -10.98
N VAL A 377 14.83 -9.97 -10.97
CA VAL A 377 14.39 -9.26 -9.76
C VAL A 377 13.89 -10.23 -8.68
N LEU A 378 13.13 -11.26 -9.06
CA LEU A 378 12.68 -12.31 -8.13
C LEU A 378 13.85 -13.12 -7.56
N MET A 379 14.84 -13.41 -8.40
CA MET A 379 16.08 -14.06 -7.96
C MET A 379 16.89 -13.20 -6.98
N ILE A 380 17.01 -11.89 -7.23
CA ILE A 380 17.66 -10.94 -6.30
C ILE A 380 16.89 -10.87 -4.97
N SER A 381 15.56 -10.88 -5.03
CA SER A 381 14.70 -10.96 -3.84
C SER A 381 14.99 -12.23 -3.03
N SER A 382 15.08 -13.40 -3.67
CA SER A 382 15.47 -14.64 -2.99
C SER A 382 16.89 -14.58 -2.42
N LEU A 383 17.81 -13.89 -3.09
CA LEU A 383 19.20 -13.73 -2.64
C LEU A 383 19.29 -12.90 -1.34
N CYS A 384 18.30 -12.05 -1.05
CA CYS A 384 18.22 -11.28 0.20
C CYS A 384 18.16 -12.18 1.44
N ALA A 385 17.59 -13.39 1.32
CA ALA A 385 17.50 -14.36 2.42
C ALA A 385 18.74 -15.29 2.52
N CYS A 386 19.67 -15.23 1.56
CA CYS A 386 20.86 -16.08 1.55
C CYS A 386 21.97 -15.49 2.44
N GLY A 387 22.57 -16.30 3.30
CA GLY A 387 23.69 -15.86 4.13
C GLY A 387 23.98 -16.83 5.28
N PHE A 388 25.23 -16.85 5.69
CA PHE A 388 25.70 -17.77 6.73
C PHE A 388 25.27 -17.33 8.12
N SER A 389 25.40 -16.03 8.40
CA SER A 389 25.00 -15.45 9.69
C SER A 389 23.58 -14.90 9.62
N GLU A 390 22.79 -15.16 10.66
CA GLU A 390 21.48 -14.54 10.84
C GLU A 390 21.65 -13.08 11.26
N LEU A 391 21.06 -12.15 10.50
CA LEU A 391 21.02 -10.75 10.87
C LEU A 391 19.88 -10.51 11.84
N ARG A 392 20.12 -9.69 12.87
CA ARG A 392 19.12 -9.34 13.87
C ARG A 392 18.77 -7.85 13.81
N PRO A 393 17.49 -7.48 14.04
CA PRO A 393 17.09 -6.10 14.23
C PRO A 393 17.95 -5.40 15.30
N THR A 394 18.45 -4.22 14.97
CA THR A 394 19.24 -3.42 15.92
C THR A 394 18.29 -2.52 16.73
N ARG A 395 18.34 -2.57 18.07
CA ARG A 395 17.46 -1.77 18.96
C ARG A 395 17.74 -0.26 18.97
N ALA A 396 18.67 0.23 18.15
CA ALA A 396 19.32 1.53 18.37
C ALA A 396 18.41 2.76 18.15
N ASN A 397 17.25 2.63 17.49
CA ASN A 397 16.43 3.80 17.10
C ASN A 397 14.98 3.79 17.64
N THR A 398 14.57 2.80 18.44
CA THR A 398 13.14 2.55 18.73
C THR A 398 12.59 3.33 19.93
N GLU A 399 13.21 4.40 20.44
CA GLU A 399 12.92 4.86 21.81
C GLU A 399 11.97 6.05 21.97
N LEU A 400 11.76 6.91 20.95
CA LEU A 400 11.01 8.16 21.15
C LEU A 400 9.47 7.97 21.11
N PHE A 401 8.97 7.13 20.21
CA PHE A 401 7.54 6.85 20.08
C PHE A 401 7.31 5.36 19.89
N GLN A 402 6.54 4.74 20.78
CA GLN A 402 6.16 3.34 20.68
C GLN A 402 4.65 3.20 20.85
N LEU A 403 4.05 2.39 19.99
CA LEU A 403 2.65 1.98 20.13
C LEU A 403 2.53 0.97 21.28
N GLN A 404 1.42 1.02 22.01
CA GLN A 404 1.19 0.08 23.11
C GLN A 404 1.21 -1.36 22.60
N GLY A 405 1.93 -2.23 23.31
CA GLY A 405 2.07 -3.64 22.94
C GLY A 405 3.08 -3.93 21.83
N PHE A 406 3.83 -2.94 21.35
CA PHE A 406 4.90 -3.20 20.39
C PHE A 406 6.02 -4.05 21.01
N VAL A 407 6.38 -5.13 20.33
CA VAL A 407 7.53 -5.97 20.64
C VAL A 407 8.34 -6.10 19.36
N LEU A 408 9.62 -5.74 19.41
CA LEU A 408 10.52 -5.84 18.27
C LEU A 408 10.54 -7.29 17.74
N PRO A 409 10.01 -7.54 16.53
CA PRO A 409 9.94 -8.89 15.99
C PRO A 409 11.33 -9.51 15.89
N GLN A 410 11.42 -10.81 16.19
CA GLN A 410 12.62 -11.59 15.97
C GLN A 410 12.40 -12.53 14.78
N PRO A 411 13.46 -12.83 13.99
CA PRO A 411 13.40 -13.84 12.95
C PRO A 411 12.73 -15.11 13.46
N SER A 412 11.63 -15.50 12.83
CA SER A 412 10.80 -16.62 13.29
C SER A 412 10.89 -17.82 12.34
N THR A 413 11.05 -17.56 11.03
CA THR A 413 11.06 -18.61 10.01
C THR A 413 12.46 -18.81 9.42
N PRO A 414 13.04 -20.03 9.51
CA PRO A 414 14.34 -20.33 8.91
C PRO A 414 14.32 -20.07 7.39
N GLY A 415 15.30 -19.31 6.90
CA GLY A 415 15.46 -19.03 5.47
C GLY A 415 14.51 -17.98 4.87
N GLN A 416 13.68 -17.31 5.68
CA GLN A 416 12.85 -16.16 5.23
C GLN A 416 13.40 -14.81 5.71
N ALA A 417 14.13 -14.81 6.82
CA ALA A 417 14.74 -13.61 7.36
C ALA A 417 15.88 -13.12 6.44
N VAL A 418 16.00 -11.79 6.29
CA VAL A 418 17.05 -11.17 5.47
C VAL A 418 18.42 -11.44 6.08
N ARG A 419 19.34 -11.92 5.24
CA ARG A 419 20.74 -12.18 5.58
C ARG A 419 21.73 -11.47 4.65
N ASN A 420 21.26 -10.97 3.52
CA ASN A 420 22.06 -10.29 2.51
C ASN A 420 21.52 -8.88 2.23
N VAL A 421 22.10 -7.90 2.92
CA VAL A 421 21.71 -6.49 2.74
C VAL A 421 22.15 -5.95 1.39
N GLN A 422 23.25 -6.47 0.82
CA GLN A 422 23.80 -6.02 -0.47
C GLN A 422 22.87 -6.39 -1.63
N ALA A 423 22.27 -7.58 -1.61
CA ALA A 423 21.24 -7.97 -2.58
C ALA A 423 20.03 -7.03 -2.51
N PHE A 424 19.61 -6.65 -1.29
CA PHE A 424 18.52 -5.70 -1.11
C PHE A 424 18.88 -4.30 -1.64
N GLN A 425 20.14 -3.84 -1.46
CA GLN A 425 20.64 -2.58 -2.02
C GLN A 425 20.60 -2.54 -3.55
N VAL A 426 20.72 -3.69 -4.24
CA VAL A 426 20.52 -3.75 -5.69
C VAL A 426 19.10 -3.29 -6.04
N LEU A 427 18.07 -3.85 -5.38
CA LEU A 427 16.67 -3.48 -5.59
C LEU A 427 16.45 -1.98 -5.34
N GLN A 428 16.97 -1.46 -4.23
CA GLN A 428 16.88 -0.04 -3.90
C GLN A 428 17.52 0.87 -4.95
N SER A 429 18.75 0.56 -5.33
CA SER A 429 19.53 1.37 -6.27
C SER A 429 18.90 1.42 -7.66
N VAL A 430 18.35 0.30 -8.12
CA VAL A 430 17.68 0.21 -9.43
C VAL A 430 16.36 0.96 -9.40
N PHE A 431 15.53 0.84 -8.35
CA PHE A 431 14.27 1.59 -8.26
C PHE A 431 14.47 3.12 -8.36
N ILE A 432 15.51 3.64 -7.69
CA ILE A 432 15.84 5.08 -7.67
C ILE A 432 16.37 5.58 -9.02
N LYS A 433 17.07 4.72 -9.78
CA LYS A 433 17.71 5.07 -11.07
C LYS A 433 16.84 4.76 -12.28
N SER A 434 15.94 3.79 -12.17
CA SER A 434 15.05 3.32 -13.22
C SER A 434 13.97 4.36 -13.55
N THR A 435 13.61 4.41 -14.82
CA THR A 435 12.51 5.19 -15.40
C THR A 435 11.37 4.30 -15.90
N SER A 436 11.61 3.00 -16.09
CA SER A 436 10.62 2.02 -16.53
C SER A 436 9.58 1.74 -15.45
N PRO A 437 8.28 2.00 -15.72
CA PRO A 437 7.21 1.69 -14.77
C PRO A 437 7.11 0.19 -14.46
N ALA A 438 7.26 -0.67 -15.47
CA ALA A 438 7.15 -2.12 -15.29
C ALA A 438 8.25 -2.68 -14.38
N LEU A 439 9.50 -2.22 -14.57
CA LEU A 439 10.61 -2.64 -13.73
C LEU A 439 10.47 -2.09 -12.30
N CYS A 440 10.14 -0.81 -12.15
CA CYS A 440 9.93 -0.21 -10.83
C CYS A 440 8.79 -0.89 -10.05
N CYS A 441 7.69 -1.24 -10.72
CA CYS A 441 6.57 -1.97 -10.13
C CYS A 441 7.03 -3.35 -9.65
N THR A 442 7.73 -4.10 -10.51
CA THR A 442 8.29 -5.42 -10.15
C THR A 442 9.26 -5.36 -8.96
N ILE A 443 10.11 -4.33 -8.92
CA ILE A 443 11.06 -4.13 -7.81
C ILE A 443 10.32 -3.79 -6.51
N LEU A 444 9.29 -2.94 -6.57
CA LEU A 444 8.52 -2.58 -5.38
C LEU A 444 7.73 -3.79 -4.86
N ASP A 445 7.18 -4.62 -5.74
CA ASP A 445 6.55 -5.90 -5.37
C ASP A 445 7.58 -6.86 -4.73
N ALA A 446 8.80 -6.92 -5.26
CA ALA A 446 9.87 -7.73 -4.69
C ALA A 446 10.32 -7.23 -3.30
N ILE A 447 10.41 -5.91 -3.09
CA ILE A 447 10.70 -5.32 -1.78
C ILE A 447 9.56 -5.60 -0.80
N SER A 448 8.31 -5.43 -1.25
CA SER A 448 7.13 -5.77 -0.46
C SER A 448 7.15 -7.25 -0.05
N SER A 449 7.46 -8.16 -0.98
CA SER A 449 7.61 -9.60 -0.68
C SER A 449 8.70 -9.86 0.36
N VAL A 450 9.82 -9.14 0.32
CA VAL A 450 10.89 -9.28 1.34
C VAL A 450 10.39 -8.82 2.71
N TYR A 451 9.65 -7.71 2.80
CA TYR A 451 9.09 -7.23 4.06
C TYR A 451 8.01 -8.15 4.63
N HIS A 452 7.19 -8.78 3.77
CA HIS A 452 6.14 -9.70 4.20
C HIS A 452 6.64 -11.12 4.51
N ALA A 453 7.85 -11.51 4.06
CA ALA A 453 8.39 -12.84 4.29
C ALA A 453 8.65 -13.14 5.77
N ASP A 454 9.06 -12.14 6.55
CA ASP A 454 9.21 -12.21 8.01
C ASP A 454 9.06 -10.80 8.61
N ASN A 455 8.30 -10.65 9.69
CA ASN A 455 8.07 -9.37 10.36
C ASN A 455 9.37 -8.70 10.87
N ALA A 456 10.45 -9.46 11.07
CA ALA A 456 11.76 -8.91 11.42
C ALA A 456 12.48 -8.21 10.25
N ASN A 457 12.09 -8.47 9.00
CA ASN A 457 12.83 -8.03 7.81
C ASN A 457 12.87 -6.52 7.64
N TYR A 458 11.76 -5.83 7.90
CA TYR A 458 11.73 -4.36 7.89
C TYR A 458 12.75 -3.79 8.89
N PHE A 459 12.81 -4.35 10.11
CA PHE A 459 13.70 -3.86 11.16
C PHE A 459 15.18 -4.23 10.95
N ILE A 460 15.47 -5.36 10.30
CA ILE A 460 16.84 -5.68 9.83
C ILE A 460 17.31 -4.65 8.81
N LEU A 461 16.40 -4.22 7.93
CA LEU A 461 16.67 -3.30 6.82
C LEU A 461 16.43 -1.82 7.15
N GLU A 462 16.01 -1.48 8.38
CA GLU A 462 15.66 -0.12 8.79
C GLU A 462 16.80 0.88 8.52
N ASN A 463 18.04 0.47 8.76
CA ASN A 463 19.23 1.29 8.53
C ASN A 463 19.48 1.62 7.05
N GLN A 464 18.82 0.94 6.12
CA GLN A 464 18.89 1.28 4.70
C GLN A 464 17.99 2.47 4.33
N ASN A 465 17.07 2.90 5.21
CA ASN A 465 16.15 4.03 5.00
C ASN A 465 15.43 3.98 3.63
N THR A 466 14.99 2.79 3.20
CA THR A 466 14.48 2.52 1.85
C THR A 466 13.37 3.48 1.45
N LEU A 467 12.30 3.50 2.25
CA LEU A 467 11.09 4.25 1.93
C LEU A 467 11.33 5.76 2.03
N SER A 468 12.19 6.18 2.96
CA SER A 468 12.63 7.57 3.04
C SER A 468 13.31 8.02 1.74
N GLN A 469 14.25 7.24 1.22
CA GLN A 469 14.91 7.54 -0.06
C GLN A 469 13.94 7.49 -1.25
N PHE A 470 13.00 6.54 -1.26
CA PHE A 470 12.02 6.41 -2.35
C PHE A 470 11.07 7.61 -2.39
N SER A 471 10.68 8.15 -1.23
CA SER A 471 9.78 9.31 -1.15
C SER A 471 10.34 10.55 -1.87
N GLU A 472 11.66 10.69 -1.99
CA GLU A 472 12.28 11.82 -2.70
C GLU A 472 12.02 11.81 -4.21
N LYS A 473 11.70 10.65 -4.80
CA LYS A 473 11.48 10.48 -6.25
C LYS A 473 10.12 9.89 -6.59
N ILE A 474 9.30 9.52 -5.62
CA ILE A 474 8.03 8.82 -5.85
C ILE A 474 7.06 9.65 -6.73
N TYR A 475 7.11 10.98 -6.62
CA TYR A 475 6.31 11.89 -7.46
C TYR A 475 6.63 11.81 -8.96
N THR A 476 7.77 11.22 -9.35
CA THR A 476 8.17 11.00 -10.76
C THR A 476 7.67 9.66 -11.32
N LYS A 477 7.16 8.78 -10.47
CA LYS A 477 6.66 7.45 -10.86
C LYS A 477 5.17 7.51 -11.20
N ASN A 478 4.65 6.50 -11.88
CA ASN A 478 3.23 6.42 -12.24
C ASN A 478 2.32 6.20 -11.00
N ALA A 479 1.01 6.37 -11.15
CA ALA A 479 0.04 6.27 -10.06
C ALA A 479 0.08 4.91 -9.34
N GLU A 480 0.16 3.80 -10.08
CA GLU A 480 0.22 2.45 -9.52
C GLU A 480 1.42 2.26 -8.56
N ILE A 481 2.61 2.76 -8.93
CA ILE A 481 3.79 2.68 -8.06
C ILE A 481 3.63 3.58 -6.84
N GLN A 482 3.01 4.75 -7.00
CA GLN A 482 2.74 5.66 -5.87
C GLN A 482 1.80 4.99 -4.85
N GLU A 483 0.72 4.36 -5.30
CA GLU A 483 -0.22 3.62 -4.45
C GLU A 483 0.48 2.50 -3.68
N LYS A 484 1.20 1.61 -4.38
CA LYS A 484 1.95 0.52 -3.75
C LYS A 484 2.99 1.02 -2.72
N PHE A 485 3.60 2.17 -2.97
CA PHE A 485 4.55 2.77 -2.02
C PHE A 485 3.86 3.20 -0.73
N PHE A 486 2.69 3.84 -0.83
CA PHE A 486 1.93 4.27 0.35
C PHE A 486 1.30 3.08 1.08
N GLU A 487 0.84 2.04 0.38
CA GLU A 487 0.40 0.78 0.99
C GLU A 487 1.51 0.11 1.81
N LEU A 488 2.75 0.15 1.33
CA LEU A 488 3.90 -0.39 2.05
C LEU A 488 4.22 0.41 3.33
N LEU A 489 3.93 1.71 3.34
CA LEU A 489 4.03 2.53 4.55
C LEU A 489 2.91 2.20 5.54
N GLU A 490 1.68 2.03 5.05
CA GLU A 490 0.54 1.60 5.86
C GLU A 490 0.79 0.22 6.49
N PHE A 491 1.41 -0.71 5.77
CA PHE A 491 1.84 -2.01 6.28
C PHE A 491 2.74 -1.87 7.53
N ILE A 492 3.72 -0.96 7.51
CA ILE A 492 4.62 -0.73 8.66
C ILE A 492 3.84 -0.22 9.88
N VAL A 493 2.88 0.68 9.67
CA VAL A 493 2.10 1.26 10.76
C VAL A 493 1.07 0.27 11.30
N PHE A 494 0.27 -0.35 10.42
CA PHE A 494 -0.91 -1.13 10.83
C PHE A 494 -0.60 -2.59 11.12
N GLN A 495 0.31 -3.22 10.38
CA GLN A 495 0.62 -4.65 10.58
C GLN A 495 1.83 -4.85 11.49
N LEU A 496 2.90 -4.06 11.32
CA LEU A 496 4.07 -4.14 12.20
C LEU A 496 3.90 -3.34 13.51
N ASN A 497 2.83 -2.56 13.65
CA ASN A 497 2.53 -1.74 14.83
C ASN A 497 3.71 -0.82 15.21
N PHE A 498 4.37 -0.23 14.21
CA PHE A 498 5.57 0.59 14.38
C PHE A 498 5.34 2.04 13.97
N VAL A 499 6.12 2.97 14.53
CA VAL A 499 6.07 4.41 14.20
C VAL A 499 7.26 4.76 13.30
N PRO A 500 7.07 4.87 11.97
CA PRO A 500 8.17 5.09 11.02
C PRO A 500 8.55 6.57 10.93
N CYS A 501 9.24 7.09 11.96
CA CYS A 501 9.56 8.53 12.06
C CYS A 501 10.36 9.06 10.86
N LYS A 502 11.32 8.29 10.33
CA LYS A 502 12.17 8.75 9.21
C LYS A 502 11.37 8.88 7.91
N GLU A 503 10.45 7.96 7.68
CA GLU A 503 9.51 7.98 6.56
C GLU A 503 8.50 9.11 6.71
N LEU A 504 8.00 9.37 7.92
CA LEU A 504 7.11 10.52 8.16
C LEU A 504 7.82 11.86 7.93
N ILE A 505 9.08 11.99 8.35
CA ILE A 505 9.90 13.17 8.04
C ILE A 505 10.04 13.32 6.53
N SER A 506 10.35 12.25 5.79
CA SER A 506 10.53 12.32 4.35
C SER A 506 9.23 12.63 3.59
N LEU A 507 8.08 12.12 4.06
CA LEU A 507 6.76 12.50 3.56
C LEU A 507 6.44 13.98 3.81
N SER A 508 6.87 14.52 4.95
CA SER A 508 6.70 15.95 5.23
C SER A 508 7.45 16.82 4.21
N LEU A 509 8.65 16.40 3.79
CA LEU A 509 9.44 17.07 2.76
C LEU A 509 8.79 16.94 1.38
N LEU A 510 8.22 15.78 1.05
CA LEU A 510 7.45 15.56 -0.18
C LEU A 510 6.28 16.53 -0.27
N LEU A 511 5.47 16.67 0.79
CA LEU A 511 4.33 17.58 0.85
C LEU A 511 4.74 19.06 0.81
N LYS A 512 5.83 19.41 1.50
CA LYS A 512 6.37 20.77 1.47
C LYS A 512 6.82 21.16 0.07
N ALA A 513 7.46 20.26 -0.66
CA ALA A 513 7.91 20.48 -2.03
C ALA A 513 6.77 20.52 -3.05
N ASN A 514 5.72 19.69 -2.86
CA ASN A 514 4.55 19.54 -3.75
C ASN A 514 4.87 19.67 -5.24
N LYS A 515 5.79 18.82 -5.71
CA LYS A 515 6.15 18.76 -7.13
C LYS A 515 5.08 18.08 -7.99
N SER A 516 4.21 17.28 -7.37
CA SER A 516 3.05 16.64 -7.98
C SER A 516 1.87 16.68 -7.01
N ARG A 517 0.74 17.22 -7.46
CA ARG A 517 -0.47 17.38 -6.64
C ARG A 517 -1.16 16.06 -6.39
N SER A 518 -1.33 15.23 -7.43
CA SER A 518 -1.91 13.88 -7.31
C SER A 518 -1.14 13.02 -6.29
N CYS A 519 0.19 13.06 -6.32
CA CYS A 519 1.03 12.38 -5.35
C CYS A 519 0.88 12.96 -3.93
N SER A 520 0.76 14.29 -3.81
CA SER A 520 0.52 14.96 -2.51
C SER A 520 -0.86 14.61 -1.93
N ILE A 521 -1.88 14.44 -2.77
CA ILE A 521 -3.22 13.99 -2.37
C ILE A 521 -3.15 12.56 -1.81
N LEU A 522 -2.47 11.63 -2.50
CA LEU A 522 -2.25 10.26 -2.01
C LEU A 522 -1.48 10.26 -0.67
N CYS A 523 -0.43 11.09 -0.57
CA CYS A 523 0.32 11.26 0.68
C CYS A 523 -0.60 11.75 1.82
N MET A 524 -1.42 12.78 1.58
CA MET A 524 -2.36 13.30 2.58
C MET A 524 -3.40 12.25 3.00
N LYS A 525 -3.95 11.46 2.07
CA LYS A 525 -4.88 10.36 2.38
C LYS A 525 -4.21 9.33 3.31
N THR A 526 -2.97 8.94 3.01
CA THR A 526 -2.17 8.02 3.83
C THR A 526 -1.92 8.59 5.23
N LEU A 527 -1.51 9.86 5.32
CA LEU A 527 -1.25 10.51 6.61
C LEU A 527 -2.51 10.63 7.46
N LEU A 528 -3.68 10.85 6.84
CA LEU A 528 -4.97 10.86 7.53
C LEU A 528 -5.35 9.47 8.05
N ASN A 529 -5.10 8.41 7.27
CA ASN A 529 -5.34 7.03 7.71
C ASN A 529 -4.48 6.68 8.93
N ILE A 530 -3.19 7.02 8.90
CA ILE A 530 -2.25 6.85 10.03
C ILE A 530 -2.74 7.63 11.26
N LEU A 531 -3.17 8.89 11.07
CA LEU A 531 -3.67 9.72 12.17
C LEU A 531 -4.96 9.19 12.81
N LYS A 532 -5.83 8.54 12.02
CA LYS A 532 -7.07 7.90 12.48
C LYS A 532 -6.80 6.60 13.26
N HIS A 533 -5.65 5.96 13.04
CA HIS A 533 -5.32 4.68 13.66
C HIS A 533 -5.01 4.77 15.15
N ASN A 534 -4.19 5.75 15.57
CA ASN A 534 -3.82 5.91 16.98
C ASN A 534 -3.56 7.37 17.35
N THR A 535 -3.99 7.80 18.53
CA THR A 535 -3.82 9.18 19.02
C THR A 535 -2.37 9.60 19.20
N ILE A 536 -1.43 8.66 19.39
CA ILE A 536 0.00 8.97 19.50
C ILE A 536 0.52 9.72 18.27
N PHE A 537 -0.07 9.47 17.08
CA PHE A 537 0.35 10.13 15.85
C PHE A 537 0.09 11.64 15.86
N LYS A 538 -0.80 12.14 16.73
CA LYS A 538 -0.95 13.59 16.96
C LYS A 538 0.33 14.20 17.51
N ASP A 539 0.99 13.50 18.43
CA ASP A 539 2.25 13.95 19.01
C ASP A 539 3.40 13.68 18.03
N VAL A 540 3.46 12.49 17.41
CA VAL A 540 4.49 12.17 16.40
C VAL A 540 4.51 13.22 15.29
N TYR A 541 3.36 13.61 14.74
CA TYR A 541 3.29 14.60 13.65
C TYR A 541 3.75 15.98 14.08
N ARG A 542 3.59 16.35 15.35
CA ARG A 542 4.17 17.59 15.89
C ARG A 542 5.70 17.48 15.94
N GLU A 543 6.22 16.38 16.48
CA GLU A 543 7.65 16.21 16.77
C GLU A 543 8.49 16.00 15.51
N VAL A 544 7.93 15.38 14.46
CA VAL A 544 8.57 15.27 13.14
C VAL A 544 8.41 16.53 12.27
N GLY A 545 7.73 17.57 12.75
CA GLY A 545 7.51 18.82 12.03
C GLY A 545 6.41 18.77 10.94
N MET A 546 5.59 17.71 10.89
CA MET A 546 4.50 17.58 9.92
C MET A 546 3.44 18.67 10.09
N LEU A 547 3.17 19.11 11.33
CA LEU A 547 2.21 20.18 11.62
C LEU A 547 2.60 21.52 10.95
N GLU A 548 3.89 21.88 10.96
CA GLU A 548 4.40 23.08 10.27
C GLU A 548 4.25 22.94 8.74
N VAL A 549 4.47 21.74 8.21
CA VAL A 549 4.25 21.47 6.79
C VAL A 549 2.78 21.60 6.42
N PHE A 550 1.85 21.15 7.26
CA PHE A 550 0.41 21.34 7.03
C PHE A 550 0.04 22.83 7.01
N VAL A 551 0.62 23.65 7.89
CA VAL A 551 0.45 25.12 7.86
C VAL A 551 1.01 25.72 6.57
N THR A 552 2.15 25.21 6.09
CA THR A 552 2.72 25.64 4.80
C THR A 552 1.80 25.29 3.63
N CYS A 553 1.21 24.09 3.60
CA CYS A 553 0.22 23.71 2.61
C CYS A 553 -1.06 24.55 2.72
N LEU A 554 -1.53 24.83 3.93
CA LEU A 554 -2.68 25.70 4.18
C LEU A 554 -2.45 27.12 3.64
N SER A 555 -1.27 27.69 3.88
CA SER A 555 -0.89 29.03 3.41
C SER A 555 -0.86 29.10 1.88
N ARG A 556 -0.40 28.02 1.23
CA ARG A 556 -0.40 27.90 -0.23
C ARG A 556 -1.81 27.83 -0.79
N TYR A 557 -2.68 27.02 -0.17
CA TYR A 557 -4.08 26.94 -0.55
C TYR A 557 -4.81 28.27 -0.34
N ALA A 558 -4.51 29.00 0.74
CA ALA A 558 -5.04 30.34 0.98
C ALA A 558 -4.59 31.36 -0.09
N ALA A 559 -3.34 31.28 -0.57
CA ALA A 559 -2.87 32.10 -1.69
C ALA A 559 -3.63 31.76 -2.99
N PHE A 560 -3.82 30.47 -3.28
CA PHE A 560 -4.62 30.01 -4.41
C PHE A 560 -6.05 30.55 -4.39
N LEU A 561 -6.73 30.52 -3.23
CA LEU A 561 -8.09 31.05 -3.09
C LEU A 561 -8.15 32.56 -3.33
N LYS A 562 -7.15 33.32 -2.85
CA LYS A 562 -7.06 34.76 -3.11
C LYS A 562 -6.85 35.07 -4.59
N ASP A 563 -5.96 34.35 -5.26
CA ASP A 563 -5.71 34.51 -6.68
C ASP A 563 -6.96 34.16 -7.50
N LYS A 564 -7.67 33.09 -7.13
CA LYS A 564 -8.94 32.68 -7.75
C LYS A 564 -10.00 33.79 -7.62
N GLN A 565 -10.14 34.37 -6.44
CA GLN A 565 -11.10 35.45 -6.19
C GLN A 565 -10.77 36.70 -7.01
N ILE A 566 -9.50 37.11 -7.09
CA ILE A 566 -9.08 38.28 -7.88
C ILE A 566 -9.41 38.08 -9.37
N LEU A 567 -9.21 36.86 -9.90
CA LEU A 567 -9.52 36.54 -11.30
C LEU A 567 -11.03 36.56 -11.57
N GLU A 568 -11.85 36.07 -10.64
CA GLU A 568 -13.31 36.13 -10.72
C GLU A 568 -13.81 37.58 -10.69
N GLU A 569 -13.24 38.42 -9.83
CA GLU A 569 -13.56 39.85 -9.76
C GLU A 569 -13.12 40.63 -11.02
N GLU A 570 -11.96 40.30 -11.62
CA GLU A 570 -11.53 40.90 -12.90
C GLU A 570 -12.41 40.45 -14.07
N LYS A 571 -12.88 39.20 -14.08
CA LYS A 571 -13.79 38.69 -15.12
C LYS A 571 -15.14 39.37 -15.05
N ASN A 572 -15.72 39.46 -13.85
CA ASN A 572 -16.99 40.16 -13.63
C ASN A 572 -16.90 41.65 -14.02
N LYS A 573 -15.75 42.31 -13.82
CA LYS A 573 -15.53 43.70 -14.28
C LYS A 573 -15.45 43.82 -15.80
N LYS A 574 -14.88 42.85 -16.52
CA LYS A 574 -14.82 42.88 -18.00
C LYS A 574 -16.19 42.65 -18.63
N ASP A 575 -16.97 41.71 -18.10
CA ASP A 575 -18.33 41.42 -18.59
C ASP A 575 -19.26 42.64 -18.39
N VAL A 576 -19.07 43.42 -17.32
CA VAL A 576 -19.83 44.65 -17.07
C VAL A 576 -19.43 45.81 -18.01
N VAL A 577 -18.16 45.90 -18.40
CA VAL A 577 -17.67 46.96 -19.31
C VAL A 577 -18.07 46.68 -20.77
N GLU A 578 -18.05 45.43 -21.23
CA GLU A 578 -18.54 45.09 -22.57
C GLU A 578 -20.06 45.30 -22.74
N THR A 579 -20.82 45.25 -21.65
CA THR A 579 -22.27 45.48 -21.68
C THR A 579 -22.66 46.97 -21.65
N THR A 580 -21.72 47.90 -21.41
CA THR A 580 -22.04 49.33 -21.21
C THR A 580 -21.34 50.32 -22.14
N SER A 581 -20.49 49.91 -23.08
CA SER A 581 -19.83 50.84 -24.01
C SER A 581 -20.23 50.63 -25.48
N SER A 582 -21.32 51.29 -25.89
CA SER A 582 -21.56 51.72 -27.27
C SER A 582 -21.30 53.23 -27.38
N GLU A 583 -20.04 53.67 -27.36
CA GLU A 583 -19.61 54.95 -27.96
C GLU A 583 -18.07 55.09 -27.98
N SER A 584 -17.55 55.30 -29.19
CA SER A 584 -16.26 55.85 -29.68
C SER A 584 -14.93 55.75 -28.88
N PRO A 585 -13.80 55.44 -29.56
CA PRO A 585 -12.52 55.19 -28.90
C PRO A 585 -11.76 56.48 -28.55
N VAL A 586 -11.31 56.61 -27.30
CA VAL A 586 -10.25 57.55 -26.90
C VAL A 586 -9.09 56.75 -26.30
N ALA A 587 -7.87 57.13 -26.68
CA ALA A 587 -6.61 56.40 -26.49
C ALA A 587 -6.28 56.08 -25.01
N PRO A 588 -5.66 54.92 -24.72
CA PRO A 588 -5.34 54.53 -23.34
C PRO A 588 -4.04 55.19 -22.87
N GLU A 589 -4.12 55.92 -21.75
CA GLU A 589 -2.95 56.36 -20.99
C GLU A 589 -2.26 55.19 -20.26
N ARG A 590 -0.93 55.24 -20.32
CA ARG A 590 0.02 54.21 -19.94
C ARG A 590 0.15 54.09 -18.41
N ARG A 591 -0.64 53.20 -17.77
CA ARG A 591 -0.34 52.73 -16.39
C ARG A 591 0.55 51.49 -16.44
N LYS A 592 1.80 51.66 -15.97
CA LYS A 592 2.82 50.62 -15.74
C LYS A 592 2.24 49.43 -14.96
N ARG A 593 2.00 48.31 -15.64
CA ARG A 593 1.84 46.98 -15.03
C ARG A 593 3.22 46.31 -14.99
N LEU A 594 3.62 45.88 -13.80
CA LEU A 594 4.64 44.85 -13.62
C LEU A 594 3.98 43.51 -14.01
N SER A 595 4.07 43.16 -15.29
CA SER A 595 3.62 41.87 -15.81
C SER A 595 4.85 41.04 -16.19
N SER A 596 5.27 40.17 -15.28
CA SER A 596 6.08 39.01 -15.62
C SER A 596 5.34 37.77 -15.11
N LYS A 597 5.11 36.81 -16.00
CA LYS A 597 4.21 35.64 -15.94
C LYS A 597 2.84 35.85 -16.57
N GLN A 598 2.87 36.06 -17.87
CA GLN A 598 1.78 35.63 -18.74
C GLN A 598 2.28 34.35 -19.43
N ASP A 599 2.11 33.21 -18.76
CA ASP A 599 2.26 31.89 -19.36
C ASP A 599 0.92 31.14 -19.22
N SER A 600 0.41 30.70 -20.36
CA SER A 600 -0.65 29.71 -20.57
C SER A 600 -2.11 30.11 -20.24
N LEU A 601 -2.81 30.61 -21.26
CA LEU A 601 -4.28 30.80 -21.33
C LEU A 601 -5.06 29.49 -21.53
N ILE A 602 -4.53 28.36 -21.07
CA ILE A 602 -5.27 27.10 -20.93
C ILE A 602 -5.00 26.63 -19.49
N LYS A 603 -5.81 27.09 -18.54
CA LYS A 603 -5.78 26.58 -17.17
C LYS A 603 -6.54 25.25 -17.20
N ASP A 604 -5.84 24.15 -17.00
CA ASP A 604 -6.46 22.81 -16.92
C ASP A 604 -7.44 22.78 -15.72
N PRO A 605 -8.76 22.60 -15.93
CA PRO A 605 -9.73 22.54 -14.85
C PRO A 605 -9.45 21.41 -13.84
N ASN A 606 -8.71 20.38 -14.25
CA ASN A 606 -8.28 19.31 -13.35
C ASN A 606 -7.29 19.81 -12.29
N SER A 607 -6.44 20.80 -12.61
CA SER A 607 -5.46 21.36 -11.68
C SER A 607 -6.10 22.15 -10.53
N ASP A 608 -7.21 22.84 -10.78
CA ASP A 608 -7.91 23.60 -9.75
C ASP A 608 -8.69 22.65 -8.82
N ALA A 609 -9.27 21.57 -9.37
CA ALA A 609 -9.94 20.54 -8.59
C ALA A 609 -8.98 19.79 -7.64
N GLU A 610 -7.78 19.43 -8.12
CA GLU A 610 -6.74 18.81 -7.29
C GLU A 610 -6.27 19.73 -6.15
N GLU A 611 -6.16 21.03 -6.39
CA GLU A 611 -5.76 21.99 -5.33
C GLU A 611 -6.87 22.16 -4.28
N GLU A 612 -8.14 22.15 -4.69
CA GLU A 612 -9.28 22.13 -3.77
C GLU A 612 -9.37 20.84 -2.95
N GLU A 613 -9.13 19.67 -3.56
CA GLU A 613 -9.07 18.39 -2.86
C GLU A 613 -7.91 18.38 -1.85
N LEU A 614 -6.71 18.79 -2.26
CA LEU A 614 -5.55 18.84 -1.37
C LEU A 614 -5.78 19.80 -0.20
N GLY A 615 -6.30 21.00 -0.46
CA GLY A 615 -6.65 21.97 0.57
C GLY A 615 -7.69 21.44 1.56
N ALA A 616 -8.70 20.72 1.06
CA ALA A 616 -9.71 20.05 1.87
C ALA A 616 -9.10 19.00 2.81
N LEU A 617 -8.23 18.12 2.29
CA LEU A 617 -7.55 17.08 3.06
C LEU A 617 -6.62 17.68 4.12
N VAL A 618 -5.92 18.77 3.80
CA VAL A 618 -5.06 19.48 4.77
C VAL A 618 -5.89 20.04 5.93
N MET A 619 -7.05 20.66 5.67
CA MET A 619 -7.93 21.15 6.74
C MET A 619 -8.54 20.02 7.57
N GLU A 620 -8.90 18.88 6.96
CA GLU A 620 -9.33 17.69 7.70
C GLU A 620 -8.21 17.20 8.63
N GLY A 621 -6.98 17.11 8.12
CA GLY A 621 -5.81 16.68 8.88
C GLY A 621 -5.49 17.61 10.03
N LEU A 622 -5.55 18.93 9.81
CA LEU A 622 -5.41 19.93 10.86
C LEU A 622 -6.51 19.79 11.92
N THR A 623 -7.77 19.64 11.52
CA THR A 623 -8.88 19.44 12.47
C THR A 623 -8.62 18.22 13.35
N ALA A 624 -8.21 17.10 12.77
CA ALA A 624 -7.89 15.88 13.51
C ALA A 624 -6.67 16.02 14.44
N LEU A 625 -5.61 16.73 14.01
CA LEU A 625 -4.41 16.97 14.81
C LEU A 625 -4.66 17.88 16.01
N LEU A 626 -5.52 18.88 15.84
CA LEU A 626 -5.82 19.88 16.87
C LEU A 626 -6.85 19.37 17.88
N ASN A 627 -7.76 18.49 17.47
CA ASN A 627 -8.83 17.99 18.32
C ASN A 627 -8.28 17.38 19.62
N GLY A 628 -8.64 18.00 20.74
CA GLY A 628 -8.26 17.56 22.08
C GLY A 628 -6.77 17.68 22.42
N ASN A 629 -5.93 18.30 21.57
CA ASN A 629 -4.48 18.42 21.78
C ASN A 629 -4.03 19.89 21.87
N THR A 630 -3.93 20.41 23.10
CA THR A 630 -3.58 21.81 23.35
C THR A 630 -2.16 22.15 22.89
N ASN A 631 -1.21 21.20 22.95
CA ASN A 631 0.16 21.43 22.48
C ASN A 631 0.19 21.66 20.97
N ASN A 632 -0.56 20.85 20.21
CA ASN A 632 -0.69 21.04 18.76
C ASN A 632 -1.38 22.36 18.43
N CYS A 633 -2.40 22.77 19.19
CA CYS A 633 -3.01 24.10 19.01
C CYS A 633 -2.01 25.24 19.22
N ASN A 634 -1.13 25.14 20.22
CA ASN A 634 -0.13 26.17 20.47
C ASN A 634 0.88 26.24 19.31
N VAL A 635 1.45 25.11 18.89
CA VAL A 635 2.39 25.07 17.76
C VAL A 635 1.72 25.57 16.46
N PHE A 636 0.46 25.24 16.23
CA PHE A 636 -0.28 25.74 15.06
C PHE A 636 -0.44 27.27 15.08
N ARG A 637 -0.63 27.88 16.26
CA ARG A 637 -0.65 29.35 16.43
C ARG A 637 0.73 29.96 16.18
N ASP A 638 1.77 29.35 16.75
CA ASP A 638 3.16 29.83 16.63
C ASP A 638 3.64 29.81 15.17
N CYS A 639 3.23 28.80 14.41
CA CYS A 639 3.49 28.70 12.96
C CYS A 639 2.64 29.67 12.11
N GLY A 640 1.74 30.47 12.70
CA GLY A 640 0.86 31.40 12.00
C GLY A 640 -0.37 30.77 11.34
N GLY A 641 -0.65 29.49 11.61
CA GLY A 641 -1.78 28.75 11.04
C GLY A 641 -3.14 29.34 11.43
N ALA A 642 -3.28 29.83 12.66
CA ALA A 642 -4.51 30.46 13.15
C ALA A 642 -4.89 31.69 12.32
N LYS A 643 -3.95 32.61 12.10
CA LYS A 643 -4.16 33.80 11.26
C LYS A 643 -4.53 33.43 9.83
N CYS A 644 -3.88 32.40 9.28
CA CYS A 644 -4.18 31.90 7.94
C CYS A 644 -5.62 31.39 7.84
N VAL A 645 -6.05 30.49 8.74
CA VAL A 645 -7.39 29.90 8.67
C VAL A 645 -8.50 30.92 8.94
N HIS A 646 -8.28 31.89 9.83
CA HIS A 646 -9.21 33.01 10.03
C HIS A 646 -9.42 33.82 8.75
N GLY A 647 -8.34 34.10 8.00
CA GLY A 647 -8.42 34.79 6.71
C GLY A 647 -9.17 34.01 5.64
N MET A 648 -9.30 32.68 5.77
CA MET A 648 -9.95 31.83 4.79
C MET A 648 -11.49 31.73 4.95
N VAL A 649 -12.04 32.11 6.10
CA VAL A 649 -13.48 31.97 6.42
C VAL A 649 -14.38 32.73 5.42
N VAL A 650 -13.86 33.79 4.80
CA VAL A 650 -14.59 34.56 3.78
C VAL A 650 -14.93 33.72 2.54
N HIS A 651 -14.08 32.75 2.18
CA HIS A 651 -14.25 31.92 0.98
C HIS A 651 -15.25 30.78 1.22
N GLU A 652 -16.31 30.74 0.42
CA GLU A 652 -17.40 29.77 0.59
C GLU A 652 -16.99 28.31 0.43
N SER A 653 -16.13 28.01 -0.55
CA SER A 653 -15.69 26.65 -0.88
C SER A 653 -15.03 25.90 0.29
N CYS A 654 -14.31 26.63 1.16
CA CYS A 654 -13.59 26.05 2.29
C CYS A 654 -14.16 26.45 3.66
N ARG A 655 -15.14 27.36 3.72
CA ARG A 655 -15.66 27.97 4.96
C ARG A 655 -15.99 26.95 6.04
N SER A 656 -16.72 25.89 5.69
CA SER A 656 -17.14 24.85 6.65
C SER A 656 -15.93 24.15 7.29
N LYS A 657 -14.91 23.81 6.48
CA LYS A 657 -13.69 23.15 6.95
C LYS A 657 -12.81 24.10 7.77
N ALA A 658 -12.68 25.36 7.34
CA ALA A 658 -11.95 26.40 8.07
C ALA A 658 -12.56 26.66 9.46
N LEU A 659 -13.90 26.74 9.54
CA LEU A 659 -14.62 26.88 10.81
C LEU A 659 -14.44 25.65 11.73
N GLY A 660 -14.31 24.44 11.15
CA GLY A 660 -13.96 23.23 11.89
C GLY A 660 -12.60 23.35 12.59
N VAL A 661 -11.58 23.83 11.89
CA VAL A 661 -10.24 24.08 12.48
C VAL A 661 -10.32 25.15 13.57
N ILE A 662 -11.01 26.27 13.33
CA ILE A 662 -11.18 27.36 14.31
C ILE A 662 -11.92 26.89 15.56
N ARG A 663 -12.93 26.01 15.41
CA ARG A 663 -13.63 25.41 16.55
C ARG A 663 -12.66 24.71 17.49
N GLU A 664 -11.75 23.89 16.96
CA GLU A 664 -10.75 23.18 17.79
C GLU A 664 -9.82 24.17 18.53
N LEU A 665 -9.46 25.29 17.89
CA LEU A 665 -8.69 26.35 18.54
C LEU A 665 -9.47 27.04 19.67
N ILE A 666 -10.74 27.35 19.46
CA ILE A 666 -11.60 28.00 20.45
C ILE A 666 -11.82 27.10 21.68
N VAL A 667 -12.04 25.81 21.46
CA VAL A 667 -12.28 24.83 22.54
C VAL A 667 -10.98 24.54 23.33
N SER A 668 -9.81 24.69 22.70
CA SER A 668 -8.49 24.48 23.33
C SER A 668 -8.17 25.42 24.52
N GLY A 669 -7.08 25.14 25.24
CA GLY A 669 -6.59 25.87 26.43
C GLY A 669 -6.42 27.40 26.33
N SER A 670 -6.41 27.97 25.12
CA SER A 670 -6.12 29.40 24.86
C SER A 670 -7.01 30.04 23.77
N GLY A 671 -8.26 29.61 23.64
CA GLY A 671 -9.16 30.06 22.56
C GLY A 671 -9.77 31.48 22.64
N GLU A 672 -9.29 32.36 23.53
CA GLU A 672 -9.84 33.72 23.69
C GLU A 672 -9.56 34.60 22.46
N GLU A 673 -8.31 34.61 21.99
CA GLU A 673 -7.90 35.35 20.79
C GLU A 673 -8.61 34.84 19.54
N ASP A 674 -8.73 33.51 19.39
CA ASP A 674 -9.37 32.89 18.23
C ASP A 674 -10.87 33.20 18.18
N MET A 675 -11.58 33.15 19.33
CA MET A 675 -12.99 33.53 19.38
C MET A 675 -13.18 35.03 19.10
N SER A 676 -12.33 35.88 19.67
CA SER A 676 -12.35 37.32 19.41
C SER A 676 -12.14 37.60 17.92
N ALA A 677 -11.13 37.01 17.30
CA ALA A 677 -10.83 37.19 15.88
C ALA A 677 -11.99 36.74 14.97
N LEU A 678 -12.63 35.62 15.30
CA LEU A 678 -13.82 35.13 14.57
C LEU A 678 -14.98 36.13 14.64
N LEU A 679 -15.27 36.66 15.83
CA LEU A 679 -16.36 37.62 16.05
C LEU A 679 -16.05 39.00 15.44
N CYS A 680 -14.82 39.48 15.57
CA CYS A 680 -14.38 40.70 14.88
C CYS A 680 -14.50 40.55 13.36
N GLY A 681 -14.10 39.41 12.80
CA GLY A 681 -14.24 39.11 11.37
C GLY A 681 -15.70 39.10 10.90
N MET A 682 -16.61 38.54 11.71
CA MET A 682 -18.05 38.58 11.44
C MET A 682 -18.61 40.00 11.44
N HIS A 683 -18.16 40.84 12.37
CA HIS A 683 -18.60 42.24 12.49
C HIS A 683 -18.04 43.14 11.38
N ALA A 684 -16.80 42.89 10.95
CA ALA A 684 -16.16 43.61 9.85
C ALA A 684 -16.71 43.22 8.46
N ALA A 685 -17.42 42.10 8.36
CA ALA A 685 -18.02 41.65 7.11
C ALA A 685 -19.14 42.58 6.64
N PRO A 686 -19.34 42.73 5.31
CA PRO A 686 -20.44 43.51 4.75
C PRO A 686 -21.82 43.12 5.31
N ASN A 687 -22.75 44.10 5.34
CA ASN A 687 -24.08 43.89 5.91
C ASN A 687 -24.91 42.84 5.15
N ASP A 688 -24.69 42.72 3.85
CA ASP A 688 -25.30 41.78 2.91
C ASP A 688 -24.70 40.36 2.96
N ALA A 689 -23.59 40.14 3.67
CA ALA A 689 -22.96 38.82 3.81
C ALA A 689 -23.70 37.89 4.79
N LEU A 690 -25.00 37.64 4.55
CA LEU A 690 -25.90 36.90 5.45
C LEU A 690 -25.42 35.47 5.70
N LEU A 691 -25.05 34.73 4.64
CA LEU A 691 -24.59 33.35 4.73
C LEU A 691 -23.28 33.21 5.53
N LEU A 692 -22.36 34.16 5.39
CA LEU A 692 -21.12 34.19 6.16
C LEU A 692 -21.43 34.33 7.66
N LYS A 693 -22.25 35.32 8.04
CA LYS A 693 -22.67 35.54 9.43
C LYS A 693 -23.41 34.33 9.99
N LEU A 694 -24.30 33.72 9.19
CA LEU A 694 -25.04 32.51 9.55
C LEU A 694 -24.10 31.33 9.84
N HIS A 695 -23.12 31.08 8.97
CA HIS A 695 -22.17 29.97 9.15
C HIS A 695 -21.26 30.19 10.37
N ILE A 696 -20.79 31.42 10.60
CA ILE A 696 -20.00 31.77 11.79
C ILE A 696 -20.81 31.55 13.06
N LEU A 697 -22.06 32.03 13.13
CA LEU A 697 -22.92 31.85 14.31
C LEU A 697 -23.26 30.39 14.56
N LYS A 698 -23.49 29.59 13.51
CA LYS A 698 -23.67 28.12 13.65
C LYS A 698 -22.43 27.47 14.27
N ALA A 699 -21.23 27.81 13.81
CA ALA A 699 -19.98 27.31 14.38
C ALA A 699 -19.81 27.76 15.85
N LEU A 700 -20.03 29.05 16.13
CA LEU A 700 -19.97 29.60 17.49
C LEU A 700 -20.94 28.90 18.45
N LEU A 701 -22.18 28.66 18.00
CA LEU A 701 -23.18 27.94 18.78
C LEU A 701 -22.69 26.54 19.17
N THR A 702 -22.02 25.82 18.26
CA THR A 702 -21.41 24.52 18.60
C THR A 702 -20.30 24.65 19.65
N CYS A 703 -19.47 25.69 19.59
CA CYS A 703 -18.46 25.96 20.61
C CYS A 703 -19.09 26.25 21.99
N LEU A 704 -20.18 27.03 22.03
CA LEU A 704 -20.86 27.39 23.28
C LEU A 704 -21.53 26.19 23.97
N ARG A 705 -21.96 25.20 23.19
CA ARG A 705 -22.51 23.94 23.73
C ARG A 705 -21.45 23.02 24.31
N ASP A 706 -20.22 23.14 23.83
CA ASP A 706 -19.14 22.21 24.16
C ASP A 706 -18.72 22.31 25.64
N SER A 707 -18.58 23.53 26.18
CA SER A 707 -18.15 23.70 27.57
C SER A 707 -18.63 25.01 28.25
N HIS A 708 -18.60 25.01 29.59
CA HIS A 708 -18.74 26.23 30.41
C HIS A 708 -17.62 27.26 30.10
N ARG A 709 -16.44 26.76 29.74
CA ARG A 709 -15.26 27.58 29.45
C ARG A 709 -15.43 28.44 28.20
N THR A 710 -15.95 27.86 27.10
CA THR A 710 -16.23 28.63 25.88
C THR A 710 -17.30 29.71 26.11
N ARG A 711 -18.33 29.43 26.92
CA ARG A 711 -19.32 30.43 27.34
C ARG A 711 -18.70 31.56 28.17
N THR A 712 -17.74 31.25 29.03
CA THR A 712 -16.99 32.27 29.79
C THR A 712 -16.15 33.15 28.88
N ILE A 713 -15.42 32.54 27.93
CA ILE A 713 -14.62 33.25 26.92
C ILE A 713 -15.52 34.17 26.10
N PHE A 714 -16.66 33.65 25.62
CA PHE A 714 -17.65 34.43 24.85
C PHE A 714 -18.05 35.72 25.53
N ARG A 715 -18.31 35.71 26.84
CA ARG A 715 -18.59 36.95 27.58
C ARG A 715 -17.37 37.87 27.64
N LYS A 716 -16.17 37.34 27.92
CA LYS A 716 -14.94 38.13 28.05
C LYS A 716 -14.59 38.88 26.75
N VAL A 717 -14.79 38.25 25.60
CA VAL A 717 -14.54 38.85 24.28
C VAL A 717 -15.71 39.71 23.77
N SER A 718 -16.60 40.15 24.67
CA SER A 718 -17.78 40.95 24.32
C SER A 718 -18.71 40.27 23.31
N GLY A 719 -18.82 38.94 23.34
CA GLY A 719 -19.56 38.16 22.35
C GLY A 719 -21.04 38.52 22.25
N PHE A 720 -21.68 38.91 23.36
CA PHE A 720 -23.07 39.39 23.32
C PHE A 720 -23.23 40.66 22.46
N VAL A 721 -22.25 41.57 22.49
CA VAL A 721 -22.27 42.80 21.69
C VAL A 721 -22.12 42.45 20.21
N TYR A 722 -21.17 41.58 19.86
CA TYR A 722 -20.98 41.13 18.48
C TYR A 722 -22.20 40.41 17.91
N VAL A 723 -22.79 39.47 18.67
CA VAL A 723 -23.99 38.73 18.24
C VAL A 723 -25.19 39.68 18.10
N THR A 724 -25.36 40.64 19.01
CA THR A 724 -26.44 41.64 18.92
C THR A 724 -26.22 42.60 17.74
N SER A 725 -24.96 42.93 17.41
CA SER A 725 -24.65 43.79 16.25
C SER A 725 -25.09 43.19 14.90
N VAL A 726 -25.27 41.87 14.82
CA VAL A 726 -25.82 41.22 13.63
C VAL A 726 -27.25 41.70 13.37
N LEU A 727 -28.07 41.88 14.41
CA LEU A 727 -29.42 42.45 14.26
C LEU A 727 -29.36 43.90 13.78
N ALA A 728 -28.44 44.70 14.32
CA ALA A 728 -28.22 46.07 13.85
C ALA A 728 -27.80 46.12 12.37
N SER A 729 -27.03 45.14 11.90
CA SER A 729 -26.65 45.05 10.47
C SER A 729 -27.81 44.73 9.52
N LEU A 730 -28.96 44.30 10.06
CA LEU A 730 -30.19 44.04 9.31
C LEU A 730 -31.16 45.24 9.37
N GLU A 731 -30.64 46.45 9.63
CA GLU A 731 -31.45 47.66 9.73
C GLU A 731 -32.38 47.85 8.52
N GLY A 732 -33.67 48.06 8.80
CA GLY A 732 -34.71 48.29 7.81
C GLY A 732 -35.11 47.08 6.96
N LYS A 733 -34.47 45.91 7.11
CA LYS A 733 -34.73 44.74 6.25
C LYS A 733 -36.11 44.11 6.47
N LEU A 734 -36.72 44.29 7.63
CA LEU A 734 -38.07 43.79 7.95
C LEU A 734 -39.18 44.83 7.72
N LYS A 735 -38.85 46.01 7.18
CA LYS A 735 -39.81 47.05 6.81
C LYS A 735 -40.51 46.77 5.47
N SER A 736 -39.93 45.91 4.63
CA SER A 736 -40.44 45.57 3.29
C SER A 736 -41.80 44.87 3.35
N ASP A 737 -42.61 45.04 2.29
CA ASP A 737 -43.83 44.26 2.04
C ASP A 737 -43.53 42.82 1.57
N GLU A 738 -42.27 42.52 1.27
CA GLU A 738 -41.82 41.17 0.91
C GLU A 738 -41.50 40.33 2.16
N PHE A 739 -41.98 39.09 2.15
CA PHE A 739 -41.68 38.13 3.21
C PHE A 739 -40.18 37.83 3.24
N MET A 740 -39.61 37.83 4.44
CA MET A 740 -38.19 37.56 4.65
C MET A 740 -37.73 36.26 3.98
N ASP A 741 -36.57 36.31 3.32
CA ASP A 741 -35.97 35.10 2.78
C ASP A 741 -35.58 34.11 3.90
N ARG A 742 -35.41 32.85 3.50
CA ARG A 742 -35.12 31.75 4.43
C ARG A 742 -33.80 31.96 5.18
N ASP A 743 -32.81 32.58 4.54
CA ASP A 743 -31.47 32.74 5.10
C ASP A 743 -31.44 33.84 6.17
N MET A 744 -32.17 34.93 5.96
CA MET A 744 -32.40 36.01 6.93
C MET A 744 -33.19 35.51 8.14
N LEU A 745 -34.23 34.69 7.91
CA LEU A 745 -34.99 34.08 9.00
C LEU A 745 -34.10 33.16 9.85
N GLN A 746 -33.29 32.32 9.19
CA GLN A 746 -32.31 31.49 9.89
C GLN A 746 -31.26 32.32 10.63
N LEU A 747 -30.84 33.46 10.07
CA LEU A 747 -29.87 34.35 10.71
C LEU A 747 -30.44 34.97 11.98
N ILE A 748 -31.66 35.50 11.94
CA ILE A 748 -32.32 36.07 13.12
C ILE A 748 -32.57 34.99 14.17
N HIS A 749 -33.02 33.80 13.75
CA HIS A 749 -33.20 32.66 14.65
C HIS A 749 -31.90 32.24 15.33
N ILE A 750 -30.80 32.08 14.58
CA ILE A 750 -29.51 31.64 15.16
C ILE A 750 -28.92 32.69 16.11
N VAL A 751 -29.16 33.98 15.90
CA VAL A 751 -28.73 35.05 16.81
C VAL A 751 -29.35 34.86 18.19
N PHE A 752 -30.68 34.76 18.26
CA PHE A 752 -31.38 34.58 19.55
C PHE A 752 -31.05 33.24 20.19
N TYR A 753 -30.89 32.18 19.40
CA TYR A 753 -30.49 30.87 19.90
C TYR A 753 -29.07 30.87 20.49
N THR A 754 -28.14 31.58 19.85
CA THR A 754 -26.76 31.76 20.33
C THR A 754 -26.76 32.51 21.66
N ILE A 755 -27.55 33.59 21.77
CA ILE A 755 -27.73 34.34 23.03
C ILE A 755 -28.28 33.43 24.14
N SER A 756 -29.35 32.67 23.87
CA SER A 756 -29.94 31.74 24.85
C SER A 756 -28.90 30.72 25.32
N THR A 757 -28.20 30.08 24.37
CA THR A 757 -27.19 29.04 24.68
C THR A 757 -26.01 29.61 25.47
N ALA A 758 -25.58 30.85 25.19
CA ALA A 758 -24.51 31.50 25.91
C ALA A 758 -24.85 31.78 27.39
N MET A 759 -26.13 32.01 27.71
CA MET A 759 -26.59 32.25 29.09
C MET A 759 -26.95 30.97 29.83
N ARG A 760 -27.29 29.91 29.09
CA ARG A 760 -27.80 28.66 29.65
C ARG A 760 -26.81 28.06 30.64
N PHE A 761 -27.29 27.72 31.85
CA PHE A 761 -26.47 27.20 32.95
C PHE A 761 -25.21 28.06 33.26
N GLU A 762 -25.23 29.35 32.91
CA GLU A 762 -24.13 30.31 33.09
C GLU A 762 -24.66 31.62 33.71
N PRO A 763 -24.83 31.67 35.05
CA PRO A 763 -25.47 32.81 35.72
C PRO A 763 -24.71 34.13 35.52
N ALA A 764 -23.39 34.03 35.37
CA ALA A 764 -22.52 35.18 35.16
C ALA A 764 -22.73 35.81 33.76
N ASN A 765 -23.09 34.99 32.77
CA ASN A 765 -23.48 35.44 31.44
C ASN A 765 -24.90 36.00 31.43
N ALA A 766 -25.84 35.32 32.10
CA ALA A 766 -27.22 35.81 32.24
C ALA A 766 -27.28 37.18 32.93
N LYS A 767 -26.50 37.38 34.00
CA LYS A 767 -26.42 38.67 34.69
C LYS A 767 -25.82 39.76 33.80
N PHE A 768 -24.76 39.46 33.06
CA PHE A 768 -24.14 40.39 32.12
C PHE A 768 -25.14 40.80 31.03
N PHE A 769 -25.78 39.83 30.38
CA PHE A 769 -26.78 40.08 29.33
C PHE A 769 -27.97 40.91 29.84
N HIS A 770 -28.43 40.67 31.07
CA HIS A 770 -29.50 41.47 31.67
C HIS A 770 -29.12 42.96 31.79
N HIS A 771 -27.98 43.27 32.41
CA HIS A 771 -27.61 44.65 32.72
C HIS A 771 -27.02 45.38 31.51
N GLU A 772 -26.14 44.74 30.76
CA GLU A 772 -25.35 45.38 29.71
C GLU A 772 -26.01 45.37 28.33
N ILE A 773 -27.02 44.51 28.10
CA ILE A 773 -27.66 44.35 26.79
C ILE A 773 -29.18 44.58 26.87
N CYS A 774 -29.91 43.86 27.72
CA CYS A 774 -31.38 43.97 27.79
C CYS A 774 -31.83 45.35 28.26
N MET A 775 -31.20 45.90 29.31
CA MET A 775 -31.60 47.18 29.90
C MET A 775 -31.10 48.40 29.12
N THR A 776 -30.17 48.21 28.20
CA THR A 776 -29.46 49.28 27.47
C THR A 776 -29.90 49.35 26.01
N THR A 777 -29.52 48.36 25.18
CA THR A 777 -29.53 48.49 23.71
C THR A 777 -30.41 47.49 22.97
N LEU A 778 -30.80 46.36 23.60
CA LEU A 778 -31.49 45.27 22.89
C LEU A 778 -32.83 45.72 22.27
N CYS A 779 -33.63 46.47 23.02
CA CYS A 779 -34.93 46.96 22.54
C CYS A 779 -34.78 47.89 21.32
N GLU A 780 -33.82 48.82 21.37
CA GLU A 780 -33.53 49.74 20.26
C GLU A 780 -33.00 48.97 19.04
N THR A 781 -32.10 48.01 19.26
CA THR A 781 -31.54 47.16 18.19
C THR A 781 -32.63 46.35 17.48
N ILE A 782 -33.63 45.83 18.21
CA ILE A 782 -34.76 45.10 17.62
C ILE A 782 -35.64 46.05 16.79
N ARG A 783 -35.84 47.30 17.24
CA ARG A 783 -36.60 48.30 16.48
C ARG A 783 -35.92 48.65 15.16
N LEU A 784 -34.58 48.67 15.11
CA LEU A 784 -33.82 48.92 13.87
C LEU A 784 -34.15 47.93 12.74
N LEU A 785 -34.61 46.71 13.05
CA LEU A 785 -35.04 45.75 12.01
C LEU A 785 -36.14 46.30 11.09
N GLY A 786 -36.94 47.27 11.58
CA GLY A 786 -37.91 48.02 10.77
C GLY A 786 -39.35 47.49 10.81
N CYS A 787 -39.62 46.40 11.53
CA CYS A 787 -40.98 45.88 11.75
C CYS A 787 -41.69 46.44 12.99
N PHE A 788 -41.03 47.33 13.76
CA PHE A 788 -41.57 48.01 14.93
C PHE A 788 -41.53 49.54 14.73
N THR A 789 -42.47 50.26 15.34
CA THR A 789 -42.51 51.73 15.37
C THR A 789 -41.59 52.30 16.46
N ASN A 790 -41.47 53.63 16.50
CA ASN A 790 -40.71 54.33 17.53
C ASN A 790 -41.53 54.63 18.80
N ASP A 791 -42.79 54.19 18.85
CA ASP A 791 -43.70 54.49 19.94
C ASP A 791 -43.23 53.85 21.25
N THR A 792 -43.40 54.57 22.34
CA THR A 792 -42.97 54.13 23.68
C THR A 792 -44.13 54.08 24.68
N GLU A 793 -45.27 54.67 24.33
CA GLU A 793 -46.46 54.73 25.17
C GLU A 793 -47.64 54.00 24.50
N LEU A 794 -48.42 53.26 25.29
CA LEU A 794 -49.63 52.63 24.82
C LEU A 794 -50.72 53.68 24.60
N LEU A 795 -51.29 53.70 23.41
CA LEU A 795 -52.46 54.52 23.11
C LEU A 795 -53.70 53.97 23.83
N HIS A 796 -54.57 54.87 24.30
CA HIS A 796 -55.80 54.53 25.01
C HIS A 796 -56.89 54.09 24.02
N ASP A 797 -56.74 52.89 23.45
CA ASP A 797 -57.67 52.32 22.47
C ASP A 797 -58.60 51.31 23.18
N THR A 798 -59.89 51.62 23.27
CA THR A 798 -60.89 50.80 23.99
C THR A 798 -61.58 49.76 23.11
N GLU A 799 -61.30 49.76 21.80
CA GLU A 799 -61.88 48.82 20.84
C GLU A 799 -61.14 47.48 20.87
N SER A 800 -61.88 46.38 20.96
CA SER A 800 -61.33 45.02 20.93
C SER A 800 -60.90 44.63 19.52
N GLY A 801 -59.73 43.97 19.39
CA GLY A 801 -59.29 43.39 18.12
C GLY A 801 -60.23 42.30 17.56
N ASP A 802 -60.10 42.04 16.26
CA ASP A 802 -60.87 41.00 15.56
C ASP A 802 -60.51 39.59 16.08
N PRO A 803 -61.47 38.78 16.56
CA PRO A 803 -61.22 37.44 17.07
C PRO A 803 -60.73 36.44 16.02
N GLU A 804 -61.04 36.61 14.73
CA GLU A 804 -60.50 35.72 13.68
C GLU A 804 -59.02 35.99 13.45
N LEU A 805 -58.62 37.28 13.42
CA LEU A 805 -57.21 37.67 13.32
C LEU A 805 -56.40 37.26 14.56
N TYR A 806 -57.04 37.22 15.73
CA TYR A 806 -56.42 36.73 16.97
C TYR A 806 -55.95 35.28 16.85
N GLU A 807 -56.80 34.38 16.33
CA GLU A 807 -56.45 32.98 16.09
C GLU A 807 -55.36 32.84 15.02
N VAL A 808 -55.38 33.66 13.96
CA VAL A 808 -54.31 33.68 12.95
C VAL A 808 -52.96 34.05 13.57
N PHE A 809 -52.91 35.08 14.43
CA PHE A 809 -51.67 35.42 15.14
C PHE A 809 -51.26 34.34 16.15
N HIS A 810 -52.21 33.62 16.75
CA HIS A 810 -51.93 32.48 17.59
C HIS A 810 -51.28 31.32 16.81
N GLU A 811 -51.81 30.98 15.64
CA GLU A 811 -51.24 29.98 14.74
C GLU A 811 -49.84 30.38 14.26
N ILE A 812 -49.64 31.64 13.84
CA ILE A 812 -48.32 32.16 13.44
C ILE A 812 -47.31 32.07 14.59
N PHE A 813 -47.72 32.42 15.81
CA PHE A 813 -46.83 32.41 16.97
C PHE A 813 -46.50 30.98 17.45
N THR A 814 -47.46 30.06 17.39
CA THR A 814 -47.31 28.68 17.88
C THR A 814 -46.79 27.69 16.83
N GLY A 815 -46.88 28.06 15.55
CA GLY A 815 -46.47 27.26 14.41
C GLY A 815 -44.97 27.02 14.29
N ASN A 816 -44.59 26.16 13.35
CA ASN A 816 -43.18 25.88 13.05
C ASN A 816 -42.55 27.06 12.30
N MET A 817 -41.73 27.84 13.02
CA MET A 817 -41.10 29.05 12.48
C MET A 817 -40.27 28.81 11.21
N LEU A 818 -39.63 27.63 11.05
CA LEU A 818 -38.72 27.36 9.93
C LEU A 818 -39.42 26.80 8.67
N GLU A 819 -40.70 26.46 8.77
CA GLU A 819 -41.53 25.89 7.69
C GLU A 819 -42.71 26.81 7.30
N MET A 820 -42.78 28.01 7.88
CA MET A 820 -43.90 28.91 7.71
C MET A 820 -43.90 29.55 6.31
N THR A 821 -44.98 29.35 5.54
CA THR A 821 -45.23 30.04 4.26
C THR A 821 -45.99 31.34 4.49
N ASN A 822 -45.83 32.33 3.61
CA ASN A 822 -46.46 33.65 3.72
C ASN A 822 -47.99 33.51 3.93
N PRO A 823 -48.54 33.91 5.09
CA PRO A 823 -49.99 33.86 5.31
C PRO A 823 -50.68 34.89 4.43
N GLU A 824 -51.38 34.47 3.37
CA GLU A 824 -52.04 35.37 2.39
C GLU A 824 -53.03 36.38 3.01
N LYS A 825 -53.48 36.13 4.24
CA LYS A 825 -54.48 36.93 4.96
C LYS A 825 -53.91 38.07 5.81
N VAL A 826 -52.59 38.18 6.00
CA VAL A 826 -52.00 39.14 6.95
C VAL A 826 -50.84 39.90 6.30
N PRO A 827 -50.79 41.25 6.40
CA PRO A 827 -49.65 42.01 5.91
C PRO A 827 -48.34 41.57 6.56
N VAL A 828 -47.30 41.44 5.75
CA VAL A 828 -46.02 40.81 6.11
C VAL A 828 -45.35 41.47 7.32
N VAL A 829 -45.48 42.79 7.49
CA VAL A 829 -44.92 43.53 8.63
C VAL A 829 -45.40 43.00 9.98
N PHE A 830 -46.66 42.56 10.08
CA PHE A 830 -47.21 41.95 11.30
C PHE A 830 -46.64 40.55 11.54
N VAL A 831 -46.39 39.80 10.47
CA VAL A 831 -45.80 38.46 10.54
C VAL A 831 -44.35 38.55 11.02
N HIS A 832 -43.56 39.48 10.45
CA HIS A 832 -42.19 39.75 10.89
C HIS A 832 -42.13 40.13 12.38
N ALA A 833 -42.99 41.05 12.84
CA ALA A 833 -43.07 41.43 14.24
C ALA A 833 -43.43 40.24 15.14
N CYS A 834 -44.41 39.42 14.73
CA CYS A 834 -44.83 38.22 15.46
C CYS A 834 -43.69 37.20 15.62
N ILE A 835 -42.93 36.93 14.55
CA ILE A 835 -41.77 36.02 14.57
C ILE A 835 -40.69 36.51 15.55
N VAL A 836 -40.32 37.80 15.49
CA VAL A 836 -39.28 38.36 16.38
C VAL A 836 -39.72 38.24 17.85
N LEU A 837 -40.99 38.50 18.14
CA LEU A 837 -41.54 38.37 19.49
C LEU A 837 -41.61 36.91 19.95
N ARG A 838 -41.89 35.98 19.05
CA ARG A 838 -41.83 34.54 19.32
C ARG A 838 -40.42 34.10 19.69
N LEU A 839 -39.40 34.56 18.96
CA LEU A 839 -38.00 34.28 19.28
C LEU A 839 -37.59 34.85 20.64
N LEU A 840 -38.00 36.07 20.98
CA LEU A 840 -37.77 36.67 22.30
C LEU A 840 -38.49 35.89 23.41
N TYR A 841 -39.70 35.41 23.16
CA TYR A 841 -40.41 34.53 24.08
C TYR A 841 -39.62 33.24 24.32
N ASP A 842 -39.04 32.65 23.27
CA ASP A 842 -38.20 31.46 23.41
C ASP A 842 -36.91 31.73 24.19
N VAL A 843 -36.30 32.91 24.03
CA VAL A 843 -35.17 33.33 24.88
C VAL A 843 -35.63 33.51 26.32
N ALA A 844 -36.79 34.12 26.58
CA ALA A 844 -37.27 34.37 27.95
C ALA A 844 -37.46 33.06 28.75
N LEU A 845 -37.80 31.96 28.07
CA LEU A 845 -38.05 30.65 28.66
C LEU A 845 -36.92 29.62 28.47
N ASP A 846 -35.87 29.96 27.73
CA ASP A 846 -34.82 29.02 27.29
C ASP A 846 -35.39 27.75 26.59
N SER A 847 -36.30 27.96 25.61
CA SER A 847 -37.06 26.89 24.96
C SER A 847 -36.60 26.46 23.57
N PHE A 848 -35.47 26.98 23.06
CA PHE A 848 -34.97 26.65 21.71
C PHE A 848 -34.66 25.15 21.47
N ASP A 849 -34.37 24.36 22.50
CA ASP A 849 -34.10 22.92 22.38
C ASP A 849 -35.35 22.03 22.53
N LYS A 850 -36.53 22.61 22.78
CA LYS A 850 -37.79 21.89 23.03
C LYS A 850 -38.76 22.15 21.88
N PRO A 851 -38.89 21.24 20.89
CA PRO A 851 -39.55 21.51 19.61
C PRO A 851 -41.08 21.70 19.67
N THR A 852 -41.72 21.88 20.82
CA THR A 852 -43.20 21.90 20.90
C THR A 852 -43.80 22.62 22.09
N PHE A 853 -43.02 23.41 22.85
CA PHE A 853 -43.55 24.02 24.08
C PHE A 853 -44.68 25.04 23.81
N CYS A 854 -44.74 25.61 22.60
CA CYS A 854 -45.74 26.61 22.24
C CYS A 854 -47.18 26.06 22.09
N GLY A 855 -47.34 24.76 21.82
CA GLY A 855 -48.66 24.13 21.67
C GLY A 855 -49.49 24.03 22.97
N SER A 856 -48.89 24.38 24.11
CA SER A 856 -49.55 24.42 25.43
C SER A 856 -49.86 25.85 25.92
N LEU A 857 -49.63 26.89 25.10
CA LEU A 857 -49.98 28.28 25.43
C LEU A 857 -51.50 28.46 25.47
N ASN A 858 -52.09 28.43 26.66
CA ASN A 858 -53.50 28.74 26.85
C ASN A 858 -53.70 30.25 27.01
N VAL A 859 -53.80 30.97 25.89
CA VAL A 859 -53.92 32.45 25.85
C VAL A 859 -55.39 32.92 25.90
N LYS A 860 -56.35 32.06 26.29
CA LYS A 860 -57.79 32.37 26.19
C LYS A 860 -58.21 33.56 27.06
N SER A 861 -58.81 34.55 26.41
CA SER A 861 -59.45 35.73 27.02
C SER A 861 -60.61 35.33 27.96
N PRO A 862 -60.78 35.98 29.13
CA PRO A 862 -61.89 35.69 30.06
C PRO A 862 -63.30 35.90 29.47
N SER A 863 -63.41 36.60 28.34
CA SER A 863 -64.68 37.06 27.76
C SER A 863 -65.40 36.00 26.92
N LEU A 864 -64.72 34.95 26.45
CA LEU A 864 -65.24 34.00 25.45
C LEU A 864 -65.84 32.70 26.00
N THR A 865 -65.89 32.50 27.32
CA THR A 865 -66.40 31.25 27.94
C THR A 865 -67.84 31.30 28.44
N ARG A 866 -68.57 32.40 28.22
CA ARG A 866 -69.93 32.53 28.75
C ARG A 866 -71.03 32.25 27.72
N GLN A 867 -70.88 31.27 26.84
CA GLN A 867 -71.98 30.90 25.94
C GLN A 867 -71.91 29.53 25.25
N SER A 868 -71.34 28.47 25.84
CA SER A 868 -71.59 27.10 25.32
C SER A 868 -71.20 26.02 26.33
N SER A 869 -72.13 25.65 27.21
CA SER A 869 -72.27 24.30 27.81
C SER A 869 -73.32 24.35 28.94
N ALA A 870 -74.58 24.53 28.55
CA ALA A 870 -75.68 23.94 29.30
C ALA A 870 -75.93 22.55 28.67
N ILE A 871 -75.87 21.50 29.50
CA ILE A 871 -76.68 20.25 29.50
C ILE A 871 -75.87 19.15 30.23
N ASN A 872 -76.38 18.78 31.41
CA ASN A 872 -76.28 17.53 32.17
C ASN A 872 -74.86 16.98 32.52
N GLU A 873 -74.54 16.52 33.73
CA GLU A 873 -75.37 15.91 34.77
C GLU A 873 -74.61 15.86 36.13
N THR A 874 -75.37 16.08 37.21
CA THR A 874 -75.24 15.60 38.62
C THR A 874 -73.86 15.34 39.28
N LYS A 875 -73.57 16.14 40.32
CA LYS A 875 -72.71 15.76 41.47
C LYS A 875 -73.42 14.75 42.38
N PRO A 876 -72.66 14.04 43.24
CA PRO A 876 -72.95 14.20 44.67
C PRO A 876 -71.74 14.50 45.58
N ALA A 877 -72.13 14.98 46.75
CA ALA A 877 -71.41 15.63 47.86
C ALA A 877 -70.24 14.89 48.52
N GLY A 878 -69.34 15.67 49.14
CA GLY A 878 -68.43 15.21 50.20
C GLY A 878 -67.55 16.35 50.74
N ARG A 879 -67.51 16.54 52.06
CA ARG A 879 -66.98 17.70 52.81
C ARG A 879 -65.45 17.68 53.02
N ALA A 880 -64.89 18.89 53.01
CA ALA A 880 -63.74 19.47 53.73
C ALA A 880 -62.71 18.57 54.48
N ALA A 881 -61.43 18.77 54.17
CA ALA A 881 -60.30 18.87 55.13
C ALA A 881 -59.06 19.51 54.44
N PRO A 882 -58.10 20.07 55.20
CA PRO A 882 -57.27 21.22 54.81
C PRO A 882 -55.92 20.89 54.12
N LEU A 883 -55.33 21.94 53.56
CA LEU A 883 -53.91 22.15 53.19
C LEU A 883 -52.97 20.97 53.46
N ASN A 884 -52.48 20.36 52.39
CA ASN A 884 -51.22 19.62 52.39
C ASN A 884 -50.31 20.12 51.26
N LEU A 885 -49.18 20.67 51.66
CA LEU A 885 -48.02 20.97 50.81
C LEU A 885 -47.42 19.63 50.35
N SER A 886 -47.78 19.17 49.15
CA SER A 886 -47.03 18.10 48.49
C SER A 886 -47.02 18.31 46.98
N VAL A 887 -45.80 18.52 46.50
CA VAL A 887 -45.34 18.50 45.11
C VAL A 887 -46.04 17.39 44.32
N GLY A 888 -46.89 17.79 43.38
CA GLY A 888 -47.65 16.91 42.48
C GLY A 888 -48.13 17.70 41.27
N SER A 889 -47.28 17.72 40.24
CA SER A 889 -47.42 18.42 38.95
C SER A 889 -48.76 18.17 38.22
N PRO A 890 -49.46 19.23 37.76
CA PRO A 890 -50.13 19.22 36.48
C PRO A 890 -49.15 19.72 35.40
N SER A 891 -48.98 18.89 34.37
CA SER A 891 -48.20 19.09 33.15
C SER A 891 -48.21 20.52 32.57
N GLY A 892 -47.04 21.14 32.41
CA GLY A 892 -46.83 22.25 31.46
C GLY A 892 -46.32 23.61 32.00
N GLU A 893 -45.76 23.70 33.20
CA GLU A 893 -45.32 25.01 33.74
C GLU A 893 -44.01 25.53 33.10
N ALA A 894 -44.11 26.50 32.17
CA ALA A 894 -42.98 27.30 31.68
C ALA A 894 -42.47 28.31 32.72
N TRP A 895 -41.23 28.19 33.20
CA TRP A 895 -40.62 29.16 34.12
C TRP A 895 -39.92 30.28 33.34
N VAL A 896 -40.07 31.55 33.78
CA VAL A 896 -39.30 32.66 33.22
C VAL A 896 -37.85 32.53 33.67
N VAL A 897 -36.96 32.25 32.72
CA VAL A 897 -35.51 32.09 32.95
C VAL A 897 -34.79 33.43 32.82
N HIS A 898 -35.19 34.25 31.84
CA HIS A 898 -34.52 35.51 31.52
C HIS A 898 -35.48 36.71 31.61
N SER A 899 -35.69 37.22 32.84
CA SER A 899 -36.61 38.33 33.14
C SER A 899 -36.32 39.63 32.37
N GLY A 900 -35.05 39.89 32.02
CA GLY A 900 -34.67 41.06 31.21
C GLY A 900 -35.31 41.06 29.82
N VAL A 901 -35.52 39.89 29.23
CA VAL A 901 -36.15 39.74 27.92
C VAL A 901 -37.67 39.97 28.01
N VAL A 902 -38.30 39.62 29.14
CA VAL A 902 -39.72 39.94 29.40
C VAL A 902 -39.93 41.47 29.45
N ILE A 903 -39.00 42.20 30.04
CA ILE A 903 -39.03 43.68 30.04
C ILE A 903 -38.89 44.23 28.60
N VAL A 904 -38.02 43.64 27.77
CA VAL A 904 -37.90 44.02 26.35
C VAL A 904 -39.19 43.75 25.59
N LEU A 905 -39.81 42.58 25.78
CA LEU A 905 -41.13 42.27 25.20
C LEU A 905 -42.19 43.32 25.62
N ALA A 906 -42.20 43.73 26.88
CA ALA A 906 -43.11 44.78 27.36
C ALA A 906 -42.83 46.16 26.74
N LYS A 907 -41.56 46.52 26.53
CA LYS A 907 -41.13 47.76 25.86
C LYS A 907 -41.41 47.77 24.34
N LEU A 908 -41.55 46.59 23.73
CA LEU A 908 -41.90 46.44 22.31
C LEU A 908 -43.42 46.45 22.06
N LEU A 909 -44.24 46.21 23.08
CA LEU A 909 -45.70 46.20 22.94
C LEU A 909 -46.29 47.52 22.40
N PRO A 910 -45.85 48.72 22.86
CA PRO A 910 -46.29 49.98 22.27
C PRO A 910 -45.78 50.20 20.84
N ALA A 911 -44.68 49.53 20.48
CA ALA A 911 -43.96 49.72 19.22
C ALA A 911 -44.44 48.77 18.11
N LEU A 912 -45.58 48.10 18.26
CA LEU A 912 -46.10 47.20 17.23
C LEU A 912 -46.47 47.96 15.95
N PRO A 913 -46.33 47.33 14.76
CA PRO A 913 -46.61 48.01 13.50
C PRO A 913 -48.07 48.46 13.44
N ARG A 914 -48.29 49.70 12.99
CA ARG A 914 -49.63 50.29 12.82
C ARG A 914 -49.75 51.02 11.47
N PRO A 915 -49.87 50.29 10.35
CA PRO A 915 -50.23 50.88 9.08
C PRO A 915 -51.64 51.47 9.17
N HIS A 916 -51.86 52.70 8.69
CA HIS A 916 -53.17 53.36 8.73
C HIS A 916 -54.28 52.57 8.03
N GLU A 917 -53.93 51.74 7.05
CA GLU A 917 -54.84 50.91 6.27
C GLU A 917 -55.24 49.59 6.98
N HIS A 918 -54.57 49.25 8.09
CA HIS A 918 -54.68 47.95 8.77
C HIS A 918 -54.81 48.07 10.30
N GLU A 919 -55.57 49.04 10.81
CA GLU A 919 -55.72 49.26 12.27
C GLU A 919 -56.31 48.04 13.02
N ASN A 920 -57.24 47.31 12.41
CA ASN A 920 -57.82 46.10 13.02
C ASN A 920 -56.78 44.99 13.26
N TYR A 921 -55.80 44.84 12.36
CA TYR A 921 -54.68 43.91 12.50
C TYR A 921 -53.74 44.35 13.63
N ALA A 922 -53.44 45.65 13.69
CA ALA A 922 -52.59 46.23 14.74
C ALA A 922 -53.19 46.07 16.15
N ARG A 923 -54.52 46.19 16.29
CA ARG A 923 -55.22 45.90 17.55
C ARG A 923 -55.19 44.42 17.91
N ALA A 924 -55.47 43.53 16.96
CA ALA A 924 -55.50 42.09 17.19
C ALA A 924 -54.13 41.53 17.63
N ILE A 925 -53.03 41.90 16.95
CA ILE A 925 -51.68 41.46 17.33
C ILE A 925 -51.27 42.02 18.70
N ARG A 926 -51.62 43.29 18.99
CA ARG A 926 -51.34 43.91 20.29
C ARG A 926 -52.07 43.20 21.42
N ASP A 927 -53.36 42.93 21.26
CA ASP A 927 -54.18 42.25 22.27
C ASP A 927 -53.68 40.80 22.47
N TYR A 928 -53.31 40.10 21.39
CA TYR A 928 -52.69 38.78 21.45
C TYR A 928 -51.40 38.78 22.27
N LEU A 929 -50.46 39.66 21.92
CA LEU A 929 -49.16 39.76 22.59
C LEU A 929 -49.28 40.25 24.04
N ALA A 930 -50.21 41.16 24.32
CA ALA A 930 -50.51 41.58 25.68
C ALA A 930 -51.00 40.39 26.52
N HIS A 931 -51.81 39.48 25.96
CA HIS A 931 -52.20 38.26 26.63
C HIS A 931 -51.06 37.25 26.78
N VAL A 932 -50.17 37.12 25.79
CA VAL A 932 -48.95 36.29 25.89
C VAL A 932 -48.04 36.80 27.02
N LEU A 933 -47.77 38.10 27.06
CA LEU A 933 -47.03 38.76 28.13
C LEU A 933 -47.70 38.58 29.48
N LYS A 934 -49.02 38.79 29.54
CA LYS A 934 -49.81 38.57 30.76
C LYS A 934 -49.67 37.13 31.23
N SER A 935 -49.67 36.14 30.33
CA SER A 935 -49.46 34.72 30.66
C SER A 935 -48.07 34.43 31.22
N LEU A 936 -47.03 35.17 30.80
CA LEU A 936 -45.68 35.03 31.35
C LEU A 936 -45.56 35.57 32.79
N VAL A 937 -46.37 36.60 33.12
CA VAL A 937 -46.28 37.33 34.39
C VAL A 937 -47.42 37.00 35.37
N ARG A 938 -48.49 36.32 34.93
CA ARG A 938 -49.68 35.96 35.74
C ARG A 938 -49.47 34.92 36.83
N ARG A 939 -48.22 34.61 37.15
CA ARG A 939 -47.89 33.63 38.17
C ARG A 939 -47.67 34.28 39.51
#